data_AF-A0A0A0JEW5-F1
#
_entry.id   AF-A0A0A0JEW5-F1
#
_cell.length_a   1.000
_cell.length_b   1.000
_cell.length_c   1.000
_cell.angle_alpha   90.00
_cell.angle_beta   90.00
_cell.angle_gamma   90.00
#
_symmetry.space_group_name_H-M   'P 1'
#
loop_
_entity.id
_entity.type
_entity.pdbx_description
1 polymer ?
#
loop_
_entity_poly.entity_id
_entity_poly.type
_entity_poly.pdbx_seq_one_letter_code
_entity_poly.pdbx_strand_id
1 'polypeptide(L)'
;MATLAVAALAATSIAVAPSAQAADPAPPTGNVFASDLEWVSATNGWGPVEKDKSNGEDRAGDGRNQYIEQWYTKGLGVHSDSVIRYHLGGNCEKFVSDVGLDYEVGNKGSVTFTVVADGLSVAQTPVLTGASKTSRILADIDGATYVDLVVGSAGDDIHQDHANWAGARFECSGDGVRAPQVVPTAPEAATFASDLEWESASNAKGPVERDRSNGQEAAGDGGALRIGGTTYTKGLGTFGKSRIRYYTGGKCNTFTAKVGIDDVTYYGTASFHLYADGLQVASTTRLTGGHAPQAFSANIEGAAYVDLVVQELDYGTDNDFADWADAKFWCGNDATGDAFYANPANLPTANGAVVRTEPSQFWTLFKASNANSTATRIMYKTTDGRGNDIPVTGQVVVPKTAWTGPGPRPLVAFAVGTQGVGDSCAPSKLTPKGLEYETIFMAGLLNRGYALVATDYEGLGTAGMHTYMNRETQGHAVLDSLRAAVTVAGLPANTPMAITGYSQGGGASAAAAELAPTYAPELKLVGAVAGGTPGDLRIVANNLDRTIYVGFLAYATLGLSAEYDMDLDALLNSRGKAFMDDVSTECVPETLFTHAWANTANFTLDGRSLPQTIDDPQWASIVEEQKIGVGRAPAVPTLLTHSRYDDVIPFEAGRGVGLRWCDQGAQVAFKSSVAPGHVGGAMTSATAAASFLEDRFAGKPFTSGCGTF
;
A
#
# COMPACT_ATOMS: atom_id res chain seq x y z
N MET A 1 30.49 48.23 -32.55
CA MET A 1 29.57 47.31 -33.25
C MET A 1 29.38 46.08 -32.37
N ALA A 2 28.12 45.77 -32.07
CA ALA A 2 27.54 44.54 -31.51
C ALA A 2 28.16 43.90 -30.24
N THR A 3 27.49 44.16 -29.12
CA THR A 3 27.44 43.35 -27.89
C THR A 3 26.35 42.27 -28.07
N LEU A 4 26.61 41.00 -27.74
CA LEU A 4 25.61 39.92 -27.72
C LEU A 4 25.40 39.45 -26.27
N ALA A 5 24.16 39.60 -25.79
CA ALA A 5 23.68 39.11 -24.51
C ALA A 5 23.08 37.71 -24.69
N VAL A 6 23.40 36.79 -23.78
CA VAL A 6 22.73 35.49 -23.65
C VAL A 6 21.71 35.60 -22.53
N ALA A 7 20.43 35.52 -22.88
CA ALA A 7 19.31 35.55 -21.95
C ALA A 7 18.87 34.12 -21.59
N ALA A 8 18.64 33.88 -20.30
CA ALA A 8 18.04 32.67 -19.77
C ALA A 8 16.60 32.50 -20.27
N LEU A 9 16.27 31.33 -20.82
CA LEU A 9 14.88 30.93 -21.06
C LEU A 9 14.31 30.29 -19.78
N ALA A 10 13.23 30.87 -19.29
CA ALA A 10 12.37 30.26 -18.28
C ALA A 10 11.66 29.03 -18.89
N ALA A 11 11.72 27.90 -18.18
CA ALA A 11 10.86 26.76 -18.46
C ALA A 11 9.43 27.10 -18.00
N THR A 12 8.58 27.50 -18.93
CA THR A 12 7.14 27.49 -18.74
C THR A 12 6.68 26.03 -18.66
N SER A 13 6.23 25.62 -17.48
CA SER A 13 5.37 24.45 -17.33
C SER A 13 4.14 24.65 -18.21
N ILE A 14 4.05 23.89 -19.30
CA ILE A 14 2.80 23.70 -20.00
C ILE A 14 1.96 22.84 -19.05
N ALA A 15 1.05 23.47 -18.32
CA ALA A 15 -0.11 22.76 -17.80
C ALA A 15 -0.80 22.15 -19.02
N VAL A 16 -0.67 20.84 -19.19
CA VAL A 16 -1.56 20.09 -20.07
C VAL A 16 -2.92 20.21 -19.38
N ALA A 17 -3.77 21.10 -19.89
CA ALA A 17 -5.19 21.07 -19.55
C ALA A 17 -5.68 19.62 -19.78
N PRO A 18 -6.49 19.05 -18.88
CA PRO A 18 -7.10 17.76 -19.17
C PRO A 18 -7.78 17.91 -20.53
N SER A 19 -7.41 17.06 -21.48
CA SER A 19 -8.17 16.94 -22.72
C SER A 19 -9.62 16.73 -22.28
N ALA A 20 -10.51 17.66 -22.62
CA ALA A 20 -11.93 17.48 -22.37
C ALA A 20 -12.33 16.16 -23.06
N GLN A 21 -12.57 15.13 -22.26
CA GLN A 21 -13.21 13.91 -22.72
C GLN A 21 -14.47 14.36 -23.46
N ALA A 22 -14.64 13.97 -24.72
CA ALA A 22 -15.89 14.21 -25.41
C ALA A 22 -17.03 13.64 -24.54
N ALA A 23 -18.12 14.39 -24.40
CA ALA A 23 -19.26 13.92 -23.64
C ALA A 23 -19.78 12.60 -24.24
N ASP A 24 -20.14 11.64 -23.39
CA ASP A 24 -20.59 10.33 -23.85
C ASP A 24 -21.83 10.44 -24.75
N PRO A 25 -21.96 9.53 -25.75
CA PRO A 25 -23.18 9.40 -26.53
C PRO A 25 -24.41 9.18 -25.65
N ALA A 26 -25.57 9.65 -26.09
CA ALA A 26 -26.81 9.46 -25.35
C ALA A 26 -27.10 7.95 -25.17
N PRO A 27 -27.52 7.51 -23.97
CA PRO A 27 -27.81 6.11 -23.74
C PRO A 27 -29.03 5.68 -24.56
N PRO A 28 -29.05 4.43 -25.07
CA PRO A 28 -30.15 3.94 -25.87
C PRO A 28 -31.45 3.84 -25.06
N THR A 29 -32.57 4.03 -25.76
CA THR A 29 -33.93 3.86 -25.24
C THR A 29 -34.65 2.83 -26.11
N GLY A 30 -35.06 1.71 -25.52
CA GLY A 30 -35.61 0.58 -26.26
C GLY A 30 -34.56 -0.30 -26.95
N ASN A 31 -35.01 -1.43 -27.51
CA ASN A 31 -34.14 -2.39 -28.16
C ASN A 31 -33.48 -1.80 -29.40
N VAL A 32 -32.16 -1.94 -29.53
CA VAL A 32 -31.37 -1.30 -30.58
C VAL A 32 -30.18 -2.16 -31.02
N PHE A 33 -29.86 -2.17 -32.31
CA PHE A 33 -28.66 -2.84 -32.81
C PHE A 33 -27.40 -2.04 -32.45
N ALA A 34 -26.33 -2.73 -32.08
CA ALA A 34 -25.07 -2.09 -31.72
C ALA A 34 -24.50 -1.26 -32.90
N SER A 35 -24.69 -1.71 -34.14
CA SER A 35 -24.26 -0.96 -35.33
C SER A 35 -25.02 0.35 -35.56
N ASP A 36 -26.24 0.48 -35.04
CA ASP A 36 -27.02 1.74 -35.11
C ASP A 36 -26.63 2.75 -34.03
N LEU A 37 -25.90 2.31 -33.00
CA LEU A 37 -25.42 3.17 -31.92
C LEU A 37 -24.09 3.83 -32.24
N GLU A 38 -23.91 5.04 -31.71
CA GLU A 38 -22.60 5.65 -31.59
C GLU A 38 -21.88 5.04 -30.38
N TRP A 39 -20.69 4.49 -30.61
CA TRP A 39 -19.83 3.99 -29.55
C TRP A 39 -19.00 5.13 -28.95
N VAL A 40 -18.60 4.99 -27.69
CA VAL A 40 -17.67 5.91 -27.01
C VAL A 40 -16.27 5.79 -27.62
N SER A 41 -15.83 4.56 -27.87
CA SER A 41 -14.54 4.26 -28.49
C SER A 41 -14.57 2.90 -29.19
N ALA A 42 -13.68 2.73 -30.16
CA ALA A 42 -13.47 1.46 -30.84
C ALA A 42 -11.99 1.30 -31.18
N THR A 43 -11.42 0.13 -30.87
CA THR A 43 -10.11 -0.31 -31.33
C THR A 43 -10.26 -1.63 -32.09
N ASN A 44 -9.32 -1.88 -33.00
CA ASN A 44 -9.36 -3.03 -33.87
C ASN A 44 -7.93 -3.39 -34.28
N GLY A 45 -7.64 -4.69 -34.41
CA GLY A 45 -6.26 -5.15 -34.64
C GLY A 45 -5.79 -4.86 -36.06
N TRP A 46 -6.69 -4.93 -37.03
CA TRP A 46 -6.41 -4.60 -38.43
C TRP A 46 -7.62 -3.96 -39.12
N GLY A 47 -7.39 -2.84 -39.81
CA GLY A 47 -8.47 -2.04 -40.40
C GLY A 47 -9.45 -1.46 -39.37
N PRO A 48 -10.44 -0.67 -39.81
CA PRO A 48 -11.48 -0.14 -38.92
C PRO A 48 -12.53 -1.19 -38.53
N VAL A 49 -13.27 -0.92 -37.45
CA VAL A 49 -14.50 -1.63 -37.13
C VAL A 49 -15.57 -1.28 -38.16
N GLU A 50 -16.25 -2.30 -38.67
CA GLU A 50 -17.22 -2.18 -39.75
C GLU A 50 -18.65 -2.36 -39.26
N LYS A 51 -19.52 -1.38 -39.56
CA LYS A 51 -20.95 -1.44 -39.21
C LYS A 51 -21.73 -2.15 -40.31
N ASP A 52 -22.48 -3.18 -39.94
CA ASP A 52 -23.31 -4.02 -40.83
C ASP A 52 -22.54 -4.72 -41.97
N LYS A 53 -21.21 -4.78 -41.85
CA LYS A 53 -20.27 -5.41 -42.79
C LYS A 53 -19.22 -6.23 -42.02
N SER A 54 -18.56 -7.19 -42.69
CA SER A 54 -17.36 -7.87 -42.18
C SER A 54 -16.18 -6.90 -42.14
N ASN A 55 -15.09 -7.22 -41.46
CA ASN A 55 -13.87 -6.42 -41.54
C ASN A 55 -13.21 -6.58 -42.93
N GLY A 56 -12.95 -5.46 -43.63
CA GLY A 56 -12.32 -5.47 -44.97
C GLY A 56 -10.87 -4.98 -45.00
N GLU A 57 -10.21 -4.91 -43.84
CA GLU A 57 -8.78 -4.59 -43.64
C GLU A 57 -8.32 -3.15 -43.93
N ASP A 58 -8.83 -2.46 -44.98
CA ASP A 58 -8.19 -1.25 -45.50
C ASP A 58 -8.89 0.07 -45.11
N ARG A 59 -10.16 0.25 -45.49
CA ARG A 59 -10.92 1.51 -45.36
C ARG A 59 -12.32 1.26 -44.84
N ALA A 60 -12.83 2.18 -44.02
CA ALA A 60 -14.20 2.11 -43.54
C ALA A 60 -15.21 1.90 -44.69
N GLY A 61 -16.00 0.83 -44.59
CA GLY A 61 -17.04 0.44 -45.54
C GLY A 61 -16.60 -0.44 -46.70
N ASP A 62 -15.37 -0.97 -46.69
CA ASP A 62 -14.87 -1.90 -47.73
C ASP A 62 -15.19 -3.38 -47.48
N GLY A 63 -15.64 -3.68 -46.26
CA GLY A 63 -16.10 -4.99 -45.83
C GLY A 63 -17.26 -5.56 -46.64
N ARG A 64 -17.37 -6.89 -46.65
CA ARG A 64 -18.47 -7.62 -47.31
C ARG A 64 -19.67 -7.74 -46.37
N ASN A 65 -20.76 -8.34 -46.84
CA ASN A 65 -21.86 -8.65 -45.92
C ASN A 65 -21.40 -9.74 -44.94
N GLN A 66 -21.78 -9.61 -43.67
CA GLN A 66 -21.40 -10.57 -42.64
C GLN A 66 -22.02 -11.94 -42.91
N TYR A 67 -21.19 -12.98 -42.91
CA TYR A 67 -21.67 -14.36 -43.06
C TYR A 67 -20.98 -15.30 -42.07
N ILE A 68 -21.78 -15.82 -41.13
CA ILE A 68 -21.40 -16.89 -40.19
C ILE A 68 -22.47 -17.98 -40.23
N GLU A 69 -22.26 -19.00 -41.08
CA GLU A 69 -23.26 -20.01 -41.50
C GLU A 69 -24.52 -19.48 -42.22
N GLN A 70 -24.90 -18.23 -41.96
CA GLN A 70 -26.00 -17.50 -42.58
C GLN A 70 -25.66 -16.01 -42.72
N TRP A 71 -26.40 -15.32 -43.59
CA TRP A 71 -26.23 -13.89 -43.85
C TRP A 71 -26.88 -13.04 -42.76
N TYR A 72 -26.17 -12.01 -42.30
CA TYR A 72 -26.69 -11.00 -41.40
C TYR A 72 -26.67 -9.63 -42.05
N THR A 73 -27.76 -8.87 -41.87
CA THR A 73 -27.86 -7.49 -42.35
C THR A 73 -27.50 -6.46 -41.29
N LYS A 74 -27.39 -6.88 -40.02
CA LYS A 74 -27.03 -6.06 -38.87
C LYS A 74 -25.92 -6.72 -38.06
N GLY A 75 -24.96 -5.96 -37.58
CA GLY A 75 -23.88 -6.47 -36.73
C GLY A 75 -22.61 -5.63 -36.82
N LEU A 76 -21.51 -6.09 -36.22
CA LEU A 76 -20.21 -5.43 -36.27
C LEU A 76 -19.15 -6.42 -36.77
N GLY A 77 -18.42 -6.03 -37.82
CA GLY A 77 -17.24 -6.75 -38.31
C GLY A 77 -15.97 -6.18 -37.71
N VAL A 78 -15.16 -7.03 -37.11
CA VAL A 78 -13.92 -6.65 -36.42
C VAL A 78 -12.78 -7.57 -36.81
N HIS A 79 -11.56 -7.18 -36.45
CA HIS A 79 -10.36 -7.98 -36.56
C HIS A 79 -9.68 -8.02 -35.19
N SER A 80 -9.35 -9.22 -34.70
CA SER A 80 -8.71 -9.33 -33.38
C SER A 80 -7.35 -8.62 -33.33
N ASP A 81 -6.91 -8.05 -32.21
CA ASP A 81 -7.68 -7.78 -30.98
C ASP A 81 -8.55 -6.52 -31.15
N SER A 82 -9.79 -6.57 -30.68
CA SER A 82 -10.73 -5.46 -30.81
C SER A 82 -11.50 -5.18 -29.52
N VAL A 83 -11.82 -3.91 -29.29
CA VAL A 83 -12.65 -3.44 -28.18
C VAL A 83 -13.59 -2.35 -28.67
N ILE A 84 -14.89 -2.52 -28.50
CA ILE A 84 -15.91 -1.50 -28.83
C ILE A 84 -16.69 -1.14 -27.57
N ARG A 85 -16.55 0.09 -27.09
CA ARG A 85 -17.21 0.59 -25.87
C ARG A 85 -18.50 1.33 -26.19
N TYR A 86 -19.61 0.91 -25.60
CA TYR A 86 -20.89 1.61 -25.64
C TYR A 86 -21.21 2.23 -24.27
N HIS A 87 -21.82 3.42 -24.29
CA HIS A 87 -22.43 4.02 -23.10
C HIS A 87 -23.92 3.65 -23.07
N LEU A 88 -24.34 2.96 -22.02
CA LEU A 88 -25.70 2.46 -21.82
C LEU A 88 -26.47 3.20 -20.73
N GLY A 89 -25.77 3.91 -19.84
CA GLY A 89 -26.37 4.74 -18.79
C GLY A 89 -27.31 3.99 -17.84
N GLY A 90 -27.15 2.66 -17.71
CA GLY A 90 -27.99 1.80 -16.88
C GLY A 90 -29.36 1.45 -17.48
N ASN A 91 -29.61 1.74 -18.76
CA ASN A 91 -30.93 1.58 -19.38
C ASN A 91 -31.21 0.18 -19.95
N CYS A 92 -30.20 -0.68 -20.05
CA CYS A 92 -30.26 -1.96 -20.74
C CYS A 92 -30.12 -3.14 -19.79
N GLU A 93 -30.85 -4.21 -20.09
CA GLU A 93 -30.87 -5.42 -19.28
C GLU A 93 -30.06 -6.55 -19.91
N LYS A 94 -30.07 -6.64 -21.24
CA LYS A 94 -29.43 -7.75 -21.96
C LYS A 94 -28.68 -7.29 -23.19
N PHE A 95 -27.59 -7.98 -23.49
CA PHE A 95 -26.94 -7.96 -24.79
C PHE A 95 -27.03 -9.33 -25.44
N VAL A 96 -27.33 -9.34 -26.75
CA VAL A 96 -27.46 -10.58 -27.53
C VAL A 96 -26.74 -10.44 -28.86
N SER A 97 -25.91 -11.43 -29.20
CA SER A 97 -25.30 -11.57 -30.54
C SER A 97 -25.17 -13.04 -30.92
N ASP A 98 -25.19 -13.32 -32.20
CA ASP A 98 -24.57 -14.53 -32.75
C ASP A 98 -23.12 -14.15 -33.13
N VAL A 99 -22.15 -15.04 -32.93
CA VAL A 99 -20.72 -14.74 -33.03
C VAL A 99 -19.94 -15.88 -33.68
N GLY A 100 -18.88 -15.52 -34.41
CA GLY A 100 -17.98 -16.43 -35.12
C GLY A 100 -17.02 -15.69 -36.04
N LEU A 101 -16.07 -16.42 -36.64
CA LEU A 101 -15.22 -15.86 -37.69
C LEU A 101 -16.00 -15.74 -39.01
N ASP A 102 -15.77 -14.67 -39.76
CA ASP A 102 -16.39 -14.47 -41.06
C ASP A 102 -15.96 -15.56 -42.04
N TYR A 103 -16.88 -16.03 -42.87
CA TYR A 103 -16.60 -17.09 -43.83
C TYR A 103 -15.50 -16.76 -44.84
N GLU A 104 -15.20 -15.48 -45.08
CA GLU A 104 -14.15 -15.10 -46.02
C GLU A 104 -12.74 -15.58 -45.63
N VAL A 105 -12.51 -15.85 -44.34
CA VAL A 105 -11.22 -16.40 -43.86
C VAL A 105 -11.14 -17.93 -43.94
N GLY A 106 -12.24 -18.61 -44.28
CA GLY A 106 -12.32 -20.07 -44.37
C GLY A 106 -12.04 -20.73 -43.01
N ASN A 107 -11.21 -21.78 -42.96
CA ASN A 107 -10.84 -22.48 -41.72
C ASN A 107 -9.63 -21.87 -41.00
N LYS A 108 -9.32 -20.58 -41.24
CA LYS A 108 -8.19 -19.88 -40.63
C LYS A 108 -8.68 -18.96 -39.50
N GLY A 109 -7.77 -18.58 -38.63
CA GLY A 109 -8.02 -17.68 -37.49
C GLY A 109 -8.64 -18.37 -36.28
N SER A 110 -8.46 -17.75 -35.12
CA SER A 110 -8.99 -18.23 -33.86
C SER A 110 -9.29 -17.05 -32.91
N VAL A 111 -10.49 -17.01 -32.33
CA VAL A 111 -10.91 -15.87 -31.50
C VAL A 111 -11.74 -16.29 -30.29
N THR A 112 -11.77 -15.44 -29.28
CA THR A 112 -12.77 -15.47 -28.20
C THR A 112 -13.59 -14.19 -28.22
N PHE A 113 -14.89 -14.29 -27.98
CA PHE A 113 -15.79 -13.14 -27.82
C PHE A 113 -16.11 -12.95 -26.34
N THR A 114 -15.96 -11.73 -25.84
CA THR A 114 -16.24 -11.37 -24.45
C THR A 114 -17.09 -10.10 -24.39
N VAL A 115 -18.12 -10.10 -23.56
CA VAL A 115 -18.91 -8.91 -23.22
C VAL A 115 -18.51 -8.47 -21.82
N VAL A 116 -18.03 -7.23 -21.69
CA VAL A 116 -17.54 -6.67 -20.44
C VAL A 116 -18.45 -5.51 -20.01
N ALA A 117 -19.18 -5.64 -18.91
CA ALA A 117 -20.03 -4.58 -18.37
C ALA A 117 -19.33 -3.89 -17.21
N ASP A 118 -19.13 -2.56 -17.30
CA ASP A 118 -18.42 -1.74 -16.29
C ASP A 118 -17.09 -2.37 -15.81
N GLY A 119 -16.32 -2.97 -16.74
CA GLY A 119 -15.03 -3.61 -16.46
C GLY A 119 -15.10 -5.11 -16.10
N LEU A 120 -16.30 -5.69 -15.95
CA LEU A 120 -16.49 -7.12 -15.64
C LEU A 120 -16.90 -7.95 -16.85
N SER A 121 -16.17 -9.03 -17.16
CA SER A 121 -16.61 -10.02 -18.15
C SER A 121 -17.90 -10.72 -17.69
N VAL A 122 -19.03 -10.40 -18.33
CA VAL A 122 -20.36 -10.93 -17.99
C VAL A 122 -20.77 -12.14 -18.85
N ALA A 123 -20.18 -12.24 -20.05
CA ALA A 123 -20.34 -13.39 -20.95
C ALA A 123 -19.08 -13.56 -21.81
N GLN A 124 -18.69 -14.82 -22.07
CA GLN A 124 -17.57 -15.16 -22.93
C GLN A 124 -17.84 -16.46 -23.69
N THR A 125 -17.34 -16.58 -24.93
CA THR A 125 -17.35 -17.85 -25.67
C THR A 125 -16.12 -18.70 -25.39
N PRO A 126 -16.18 -20.02 -25.61
CA PRO A 126 -14.97 -20.80 -25.89
C PRO A 126 -14.21 -20.24 -27.10
N VAL A 127 -12.99 -20.73 -27.34
CA VAL A 127 -12.24 -20.44 -28.56
C VAL A 127 -13.05 -20.90 -29.77
N LEU A 128 -13.31 -19.97 -30.69
CA LEU A 128 -13.94 -20.23 -31.97
C LEU A 128 -12.88 -20.18 -33.07
N THR A 129 -12.96 -21.09 -34.03
CA THR A 129 -12.08 -21.15 -35.20
C THR A 129 -12.92 -21.01 -36.47
N GLY A 130 -12.31 -20.81 -37.63
CA GLY A 130 -13.04 -20.78 -38.90
C GLY A 130 -13.87 -22.05 -39.21
N ALA A 131 -13.61 -23.17 -38.52
CA ALA A 131 -14.40 -24.40 -38.61
C ALA A 131 -15.51 -24.52 -37.53
N SER A 132 -15.55 -23.61 -36.56
CA SER A 132 -16.55 -23.62 -35.49
C SER A 132 -17.92 -23.22 -36.04
N LYS A 133 -18.98 -23.83 -35.50
CA LYS A 133 -20.35 -23.38 -35.77
C LYS A 133 -20.60 -22.02 -35.14
N THR A 134 -21.56 -21.27 -35.67
CA THR A 134 -22.02 -20.02 -35.09
C THR A 134 -22.43 -20.24 -33.62
N SER A 135 -21.86 -19.43 -32.72
CA SER A 135 -22.17 -19.46 -31.30
C SER A 135 -23.09 -18.31 -30.93
N ARG A 136 -23.94 -18.48 -29.92
CA ARG A 136 -24.80 -17.41 -29.42
C ARG A 136 -24.30 -16.93 -28.08
N ILE A 137 -24.09 -15.62 -27.96
CA ILE A 137 -23.73 -14.96 -26.70
C ILE A 137 -24.93 -14.18 -26.16
N LEU A 138 -25.25 -14.44 -24.90
CA LEU A 138 -26.30 -13.78 -24.11
C LEU A 138 -25.62 -13.23 -22.86
N ALA A 139 -25.66 -11.92 -22.66
CA ALA A 139 -25.06 -11.26 -21.51
C ALA A 139 -26.12 -10.51 -20.71
N ASP A 140 -26.12 -10.71 -19.39
CA ASP A 140 -26.86 -9.86 -18.45
C ASP A 140 -26.02 -8.61 -18.20
N ILE A 141 -26.59 -7.46 -18.50
CA ILE A 141 -25.95 -6.14 -18.42
C ILE A 141 -26.82 -5.17 -17.63
N ASP A 142 -27.76 -5.68 -16.81
CA ASP A 142 -28.67 -4.83 -16.04
C ASP A 142 -27.91 -3.80 -15.20
N GLY A 143 -28.31 -2.54 -15.36
CA GLY A 143 -27.70 -1.40 -14.66
C GLY A 143 -26.28 -1.03 -15.10
N ALA A 144 -25.74 -1.62 -16.18
CA ALA A 144 -24.40 -1.28 -16.66
C ALA A 144 -24.36 0.15 -17.24
N THR A 145 -23.33 0.91 -16.86
CA THR A 145 -23.10 2.26 -17.42
C THR A 145 -22.40 2.17 -18.76
N TYR A 146 -21.40 1.31 -18.88
CA TYR A 146 -20.67 1.01 -20.10
C TYR A 146 -20.63 -0.50 -20.38
N VAL A 147 -20.62 -0.85 -21.66
CA VAL A 147 -20.37 -2.22 -22.12
C VAL A 147 -19.29 -2.21 -23.19
N ASP A 148 -18.26 -3.02 -23.02
CA ASP A 148 -17.24 -3.30 -24.01
C ASP A 148 -17.50 -4.64 -24.69
N LEU A 149 -17.54 -4.62 -26.02
CA LEU A 149 -17.55 -5.82 -26.84
C LEU A 149 -16.11 -6.11 -27.26
N VAL A 150 -15.55 -7.20 -26.75
CA VAL A 150 -14.13 -7.55 -26.89
C VAL A 150 -13.98 -8.81 -27.73
N VAL A 151 -13.10 -8.75 -28.74
CA VAL A 151 -12.60 -9.94 -29.45
C VAL A 151 -11.11 -10.06 -29.20
N GLY A 152 -10.69 -11.20 -28.67
CA GLY A 152 -9.28 -11.52 -28.42
C GLY A 152 -8.81 -12.71 -29.25
N SER A 153 -7.51 -12.75 -29.54
CA SER A 153 -6.80 -13.69 -30.42
C SER A 153 -6.65 -15.12 -29.86
N ALA A 154 -7.43 -15.51 -28.84
CA ALA A 154 -7.45 -16.87 -28.28
C ALA A 154 -6.07 -17.49 -27.91
N GLY A 155 -5.01 -16.68 -27.77
CA GLY A 155 -3.66 -17.11 -27.43
C GLY A 155 -2.74 -17.47 -28.62
N ASP A 156 -3.18 -17.24 -29.88
CA ASP A 156 -2.30 -17.26 -31.06
C ASP A 156 -2.05 -15.84 -31.62
N ASP A 157 -1.67 -15.73 -32.90
CA ASP A 157 -1.49 -14.41 -33.55
C ASP A 157 -2.80 -13.92 -34.15
N ILE A 158 -2.86 -12.67 -34.62
CA ILE A 158 -4.10 -12.10 -35.15
C ILE A 158 -4.43 -12.53 -36.59
N HIS A 159 -3.65 -13.44 -37.20
CA HIS A 159 -3.69 -13.66 -38.65
C HIS A 159 -5.00 -14.31 -39.10
N GLN A 160 -5.83 -13.54 -39.83
CA GLN A 160 -7.14 -13.95 -40.36
C GLN A 160 -8.24 -14.06 -39.31
N ASP A 161 -8.14 -13.27 -38.25
CA ASP A 161 -9.13 -13.20 -37.17
C ASP A 161 -10.26 -12.21 -37.49
N HIS A 162 -10.86 -12.33 -38.67
CA HIS A 162 -12.02 -11.53 -39.06
C HIS A 162 -13.23 -12.09 -38.32
N ALA A 163 -13.72 -11.35 -37.34
CA ALA A 163 -14.75 -11.78 -36.41
C ALA A 163 -16.03 -10.94 -36.56
N ASN A 164 -17.19 -11.59 -36.42
CA ASN A 164 -18.48 -10.92 -36.53
C ASN A 164 -19.25 -10.98 -35.21
N TRP A 165 -19.65 -9.81 -34.71
CA TRP A 165 -20.76 -9.65 -33.77
C TRP A 165 -22.08 -9.55 -34.55
N ALA A 166 -22.54 -10.68 -35.07
CA ALA A 166 -23.68 -10.74 -35.99
C ALA A 166 -25.02 -10.62 -35.24
N GLY A 167 -25.88 -9.69 -35.69
CA GLY A 167 -27.15 -9.40 -35.03
C GLY A 167 -27.02 -8.81 -33.62
N ALA A 168 -25.84 -8.26 -33.30
CA ALA A 168 -25.54 -7.65 -32.01
C ALA A 168 -26.52 -6.54 -31.64
N ARG A 169 -27.19 -6.69 -30.51
CA ARG A 169 -28.20 -5.73 -30.04
C ARG A 169 -28.26 -5.66 -28.52
N PHE A 170 -28.63 -4.49 -28.05
CA PHE A 170 -28.96 -4.21 -26.66
C PHE A 170 -30.49 -4.26 -26.50
N GLU A 171 -30.95 -4.95 -25.46
CA GLU A 171 -32.35 -4.98 -25.06
C GLU A 171 -32.51 -4.03 -23.87
N CYS A 172 -33.19 -2.90 -24.09
CA CYS A 172 -33.25 -1.77 -23.17
C CYS A 172 -34.70 -1.37 -22.89
N SER A 173 -34.94 -0.79 -21.72
CA SER A 173 -36.28 -0.37 -21.31
C SER A 173 -36.83 0.75 -22.24
N GLY A 174 -38.11 0.63 -22.62
CA GLY A 174 -38.71 1.39 -23.72
C GLY A 174 -39.01 2.87 -23.46
N ASP A 175 -38.96 3.32 -22.20
CA ASP A 175 -39.49 4.64 -21.80
C ASP A 175 -38.41 5.65 -21.41
N GLY A 176 -37.12 5.27 -21.49
CA GLY A 176 -35.98 6.15 -21.15
C GLY A 176 -35.93 6.60 -19.68
N VAL A 177 -36.82 6.09 -18.83
CA VAL A 177 -36.85 6.32 -17.38
C VAL A 177 -37.22 5.00 -16.71
N ARG A 178 -36.24 4.30 -16.16
CA ARG A 178 -36.48 3.25 -15.16
C ARG A 178 -37.25 3.89 -14.00
N ALA A 179 -38.24 3.19 -13.43
CA ALA A 179 -38.87 3.63 -12.17
C ALA A 179 -37.75 3.99 -11.17
N PRO A 180 -37.84 5.13 -10.46
CA PRO A 180 -36.72 5.62 -9.65
C PRO A 180 -36.30 4.53 -8.67
N GLN A 181 -35.08 4.01 -8.86
CA GLN A 181 -34.42 3.18 -7.86
C GLN A 181 -34.34 4.03 -6.60
N VAL A 182 -34.87 3.53 -5.49
CA VAL A 182 -34.68 4.17 -4.18
C VAL A 182 -33.21 3.98 -3.85
N VAL A 183 -32.40 4.99 -4.14
CA VAL A 183 -30.97 4.98 -3.78
C VAL A 183 -30.89 4.84 -2.26
N PRO A 184 -30.25 3.78 -1.74
CA PRO A 184 -30.11 3.60 -0.30
C PRO A 184 -29.45 4.81 0.36
N THR A 185 -29.77 5.09 1.63
CA THR A 185 -29.09 6.18 2.34
C THR A 185 -27.62 5.79 2.57
N ALA A 186 -26.70 6.65 2.15
CA ALA A 186 -25.27 6.45 2.38
C ALA A 186 -24.95 6.36 3.89
N PRO A 187 -24.16 5.37 4.33
CA PRO A 187 -23.74 5.24 5.72
C PRO A 187 -22.92 6.44 6.19
N GLU A 188 -23.11 6.83 7.45
CA GLU A 188 -22.42 7.97 8.07
C GLU A 188 -21.37 7.56 9.12
N ALA A 189 -21.32 6.28 9.46
CA ALA A 189 -20.39 5.70 10.42
C ALA A 189 -20.01 4.28 9.99
N ALA A 190 -19.00 3.71 10.65
CA ALA A 190 -18.56 2.35 10.36
C ALA A 190 -19.68 1.32 10.61
N THR A 191 -19.95 0.45 9.63
CA THR A 191 -21.09 -0.47 9.65
C THR A 191 -20.81 -1.75 8.86
N PHE A 192 -21.41 -2.88 9.26
CA PHE A 192 -21.27 -4.13 8.53
C PHE A 192 -22.03 -4.08 7.22
N ALA A 193 -21.47 -4.68 6.16
CA ALA A 193 -22.11 -4.78 4.86
C ALA A 193 -23.44 -5.54 4.96
N SER A 194 -23.52 -6.55 5.84
CA SER A 194 -24.74 -7.30 6.11
C SER A 194 -25.82 -6.54 6.86
N ASP A 195 -25.51 -5.40 7.48
CA ASP A 195 -26.48 -4.48 8.10
C ASP A 195 -26.89 -3.33 7.16
N LEU A 196 -26.26 -3.22 6.00
CA LEU A 196 -26.55 -2.19 5.01
C LEU A 196 -27.53 -2.66 3.94
N GLU A 197 -28.43 -1.78 3.55
CA GLU A 197 -29.19 -1.93 2.32
C GLU A 197 -28.24 -1.78 1.12
N TRP A 198 -28.18 -2.82 0.27
CA TRP A 198 -27.49 -2.75 -1.01
C TRP A 198 -28.45 -2.23 -2.07
N GLU A 199 -27.93 -1.56 -3.10
CA GLU A 199 -28.71 -1.10 -4.24
C GLU A 199 -29.13 -2.28 -5.12
N SER A 200 -28.22 -3.21 -5.38
CA SER A 200 -28.50 -4.42 -6.14
C SER A 200 -27.60 -5.57 -5.70
N ALA A 201 -28.06 -6.80 -5.96
CA ALA A 201 -27.26 -7.99 -5.78
C ALA A 201 -27.63 -9.03 -6.84
N SER A 202 -26.62 -9.68 -7.42
CA SER A 202 -26.74 -10.82 -8.33
C SER A 202 -25.87 -11.95 -7.82
N ASN A 203 -26.31 -13.18 -8.01
CA ASN A 203 -25.62 -14.35 -7.50
C ASN A 203 -25.95 -15.55 -8.39
N ALA A 204 -24.96 -16.41 -8.69
CA ALA A 204 -25.19 -17.49 -9.65
C ALA A 204 -26.13 -18.59 -9.14
N LYS A 205 -26.14 -18.85 -7.82
CA LYS A 205 -27.05 -19.81 -7.18
C LYS A 205 -27.67 -19.21 -5.91
N GLY A 206 -28.99 -19.16 -5.87
CA GLY A 206 -29.75 -18.62 -4.75
C GLY A 206 -29.51 -17.13 -4.49
N PRO A 207 -30.20 -16.54 -3.51
CA PRO A 207 -29.96 -15.17 -3.11
C PRO A 207 -28.63 -15.01 -2.35
N VAL A 208 -28.16 -13.77 -2.24
CA VAL A 208 -27.09 -13.42 -1.29
C VAL A 208 -27.65 -13.50 0.13
N GLU A 209 -26.91 -14.15 1.03
CA GLU A 209 -27.29 -14.37 2.42
C GLU A 209 -26.62 -13.36 3.35
N ARG A 210 -27.35 -12.90 4.37
CA ARG A 210 -26.85 -11.99 5.40
C ARG A 210 -26.52 -12.77 6.67
N ASP A 211 -25.30 -12.59 7.17
CA ASP A 211 -24.76 -13.21 8.38
C ASP A 211 -24.80 -14.75 8.37
N ARG A 212 -24.90 -15.33 7.17
CA ARG A 212 -25.03 -16.76 6.89
C ARG A 212 -24.33 -17.07 5.57
N SER A 213 -23.85 -18.30 5.42
CA SER A 213 -23.35 -18.81 4.14
C SER A 213 -24.49 -18.98 3.13
N ASN A 214 -24.19 -19.05 1.83
CA ASN A 214 -25.21 -19.27 0.80
C ASN A 214 -25.82 -20.68 0.89
N GLY A 215 -27.16 -20.82 0.94
CA GLY A 215 -27.84 -22.12 0.94
C GLY A 215 -28.51 -22.52 -0.38
N GLN A 216 -28.29 -21.75 -1.45
CA GLN A 216 -28.67 -21.97 -2.85
C GLN A 216 -30.15 -21.84 -3.23
N GLU A 217 -31.11 -22.08 -2.32
CA GLU A 217 -32.53 -22.14 -2.71
C GLU A 217 -33.29 -20.86 -2.37
N ALA A 218 -33.31 -20.46 -1.10
CA ALA A 218 -34.17 -19.41 -0.57
C ALA A 218 -33.50 -18.61 0.53
N ALA A 219 -33.84 -17.32 0.62
CA ALA A 219 -33.27 -16.44 1.64
C ALA A 219 -33.39 -17.03 3.06
N GLY A 220 -32.27 -17.14 3.77
CA GLY A 220 -32.17 -17.63 5.14
C GLY A 220 -32.02 -19.15 5.29
N ASP A 221 -31.88 -19.91 4.21
CA ASP A 221 -31.62 -21.35 4.24
C ASP A 221 -30.15 -21.70 4.56
N GLY A 222 -29.28 -20.70 4.47
CA GLY A 222 -27.85 -20.73 4.74
C GLY A 222 -27.43 -21.14 6.16
N GLY A 223 -26.31 -21.85 6.24
CA GLY A 223 -25.59 -22.19 7.46
C GLY A 223 -24.77 -21.03 8.05
N ALA A 224 -23.94 -21.31 9.06
CA ALA A 224 -23.06 -20.29 9.63
C ALA A 224 -21.89 -19.97 8.69
N LEU A 225 -21.54 -18.69 8.54
CA LEU A 225 -20.35 -18.24 7.81
C LEU A 225 -19.10 -18.86 8.43
N ARG A 226 -18.41 -19.73 7.70
CA ARG A 226 -17.26 -20.44 8.25
C ARG A 226 -16.18 -20.63 7.20
N ILE A 227 -15.00 -20.06 7.44
CA ILE A 227 -13.87 -20.12 6.51
C ILE A 227 -12.66 -20.73 7.24
N GLY A 228 -12.12 -21.83 6.71
CA GLY A 228 -10.90 -22.44 7.23
C GLY A 228 -11.01 -22.84 8.70
N GLY A 229 -12.19 -23.29 9.13
CA GLY A 229 -12.48 -23.66 10.51
C GLY A 229 -12.91 -22.51 11.43
N THR A 230 -12.84 -21.24 10.99
CA THR A 230 -13.19 -20.05 11.79
C THR A 230 -14.62 -19.61 11.50
N THR A 231 -15.44 -19.45 12.53
CA THR A 231 -16.84 -19.01 12.41
C THR A 231 -16.98 -17.51 12.62
N TYR A 232 -17.80 -16.88 11.77
CA TYR A 232 -18.07 -15.44 11.81
C TYR A 232 -19.56 -15.18 12.07
N THR A 233 -19.85 -14.15 12.86
CA THR A 233 -21.23 -13.77 13.19
C THR A 233 -21.80 -12.70 12.26
N LYS A 234 -20.93 -12.02 11.50
CA LYS A 234 -21.28 -10.95 10.55
C LYS A 234 -20.64 -11.22 9.21
N GLY A 235 -21.33 -10.90 8.12
CA GLY A 235 -20.80 -11.01 6.75
C GLY A 235 -21.86 -11.37 5.72
N LEU A 236 -21.42 -11.66 4.49
CA LEU A 236 -22.30 -11.99 3.37
C LEU A 236 -21.92 -13.35 2.79
N GLY A 237 -22.89 -14.26 2.71
CA GLY A 237 -22.74 -15.54 2.03
C GLY A 237 -23.15 -15.41 0.57
N THR A 238 -22.23 -15.71 -0.33
CA THR A 238 -22.42 -15.61 -1.78
C THR A 238 -22.07 -16.92 -2.46
N PHE A 239 -22.31 -16.97 -3.76
CA PHE A 239 -21.84 -18.05 -4.63
C PHE A 239 -20.89 -17.47 -5.68
N GLY A 240 -20.13 -18.33 -6.37
CA GLY A 240 -19.30 -17.94 -7.51
C GLY A 240 -20.11 -17.16 -8.55
N LYS A 241 -19.47 -16.21 -9.25
CA LYS A 241 -20.12 -15.26 -10.17
C LYS A 241 -21.24 -14.48 -9.47
N SER A 242 -20.86 -13.69 -8.46
CA SER A 242 -21.77 -12.82 -7.72
C SER A 242 -21.28 -11.37 -7.69
N ARG A 243 -22.22 -10.45 -7.47
CA ARG A 243 -21.98 -9.01 -7.35
C ARG A 243 -22.99 -8.41 -6.36
N ILE A 244 -22.52 -7.56 -5.47
CA ILE A 244 -23.34 -6.78 -4.55
C ILE A 244 -22.92 -5.32 -4.64
N ARG A 245 -23.84 -4.43 -5.02
CA ARG A 245 -23.59 -3.00 -5.15
C ARG A 245 -24.12 -2.22 -3.95
N TYR A 246 -23.26 -1.46 -3.31
CA TYR A 246 -23.61 -0.53 -2.24
C TYR A 246 -23.48 0.91 -2.71
N TYR A 247 -24.45 1.75 -2.32
CA TYR A 247 -24.31 3.20 -2.42
C TYR A 247 -23.64 3.73 -1.14
N THR A 248 -22.46 4.30 -1.28
CA THR A 248 -21.69 4.91 -0.18
C THR A 248 -21.69 6.43 -0.25
N GLY A 249 -22.11 7.01 -1.38
CA GLY A 249 -22.28 8.46 -1.56
C GLY A 249 -21.02 9.29 -1.27
N GLY A 250 -19.83 8.71 -1.45
CA GLY A 250 -18.54 9.34 -1.15
C GLY A 250 -18.24 9.47 0.35
N LYS A 251 -19.07 8.92 1.24
CA LYS A 251 -18.94 9.07 2.70
C LYS A 251 -18.03 8.03 3.35
N CYS A 252 -17.68 6.98 2.62
CA CYS A 252 -16.82 5.91 3.09
C CYS A 252 -15.41 6.05 2.53
N ASN A 253 -14.42 5.63 3.31
CA ASN A 253 -13.02 5.67 2.92
C ASN A 253 -12.40 4.28 2.79
N THR A 254 -12.92 3.28 3.51
CA THR A 254 -12.33 1.94 3.51
C THR A 254 -13.40 0.87 3.55
N PHE A 255 -13.14 -0.24 2.85
CA PHE A 255 -13.85 -1.49 3.04
C PHE A 255 -12.89 -2.56 3.56
N THR A 256 -13.32 -3.39 4.51
CA THR A 256 -12.54 -4.52 5.04
C THR A 256 -13.37 -5.79 5.13
N ALA A 257 -12.78 -6.95 4.90
CA ALA A 257 -13.40 -8.26 5.10
C ALA A 257 -12.36 -9.36 5.39
N LYS A 258 -12.84 -10.54 5.75
CA LYS A 258 -12.16 -11.83 5.70
C LYS A 258 -12.83 -12.66 4.61
N VAL A 259 -12.10 -12.97 3.55
CA VAL A 259 -12.66 -13.61 2.36
C VAL A 259 -12.13 -15.04 2.19
N GLY A 260 -12.95 -15.91 1.62
CA GLY A 260 -12.59 -17.30 1.35
C GLY A 260 -13.79 -18.15 0.96
N ILE A 261 -13.50 -19.43 0.69
CA ILE A 261 -14.52 -20.43 0.41
C ILE A 261 -15.07 -20.97 1.72
N ASP A 262 -16.39 -21.07 1.83
CA ASP A 262 -17.07 -21.56 3.03
C ASP A 262 -16.85 -23.06 3.23
N ASP A 263 -16.70 -23.47 4.50
CA ASP A 263 -16.50 -24.84 4.97
C ASP A 263 -17.67 -25.79 4.67
N VAL A 264 -18.80 -25.32 4.11
CA VAL A 264 -19.84 -26.13 3.46
C VAL A 264 -19.23 -27.03 2.39
N THR A 265 -18.10 -26.63 1.79
CA THR A 265 -17.34 -27.46 0.86
C THR A 265 -15.83 -27.22 0.92
N TYR A 266 -15.05 -28.23 0.51
CA TYR A 266 -13.60 -28.13 0.36
C TYR A 266 -13.16 -28.00 -1.10
N TYR A 267 -14.10 -28.05 -2.05
CA TYR A 267 -13.79 -28.17 -3.48
C TYR A 267 -13.98 -26.86 -4.28
N GLY A 268 -14.53 -25.82 -3.67
CA GLY A 268 -14.77 -24.54 -4.34
C GLY A 268 -13.51 -23.73 -4.61
N THR A 269 -13.56 -22.89 -5.64
CA THR A 269 -12.51 -21.93 -5.97
C THR A 269 -13.09 -20.59 -6.39
N ALA A 270 -12.53 -19.49 -5.90
CA ALA A 270 -13.01 -18.16 -6.26
C ALA A 270 -11.90 -17.12 -6.15
N SER A 271 -12.14 -15.96 -6.77
CA SER A 271 -11.40 -14.74 -6.48
C SER A 271 -12.37 -13.63 -6.09
N PHE A 272 -11.94 -12.80 -5.13
CA PHE A 272 -12.74 -11.71 -4.59
C PHE A 272 -12.20 -10.41 -5.12
N HIS A 273 -13.09 -9.51 -5.53
CA HIS A 273 -12.76 -8.25 -6.17
C HIS A 273 -13.65 -7.16 -5.60
N LEU A 274 -13.09 -5.95 -5.48
CA LEU A 274 -13.84 -4.78 -5.06
C LEU A 274 -13.62 -3.67 -6.07
N TYR A 275 -14.73 -3.10 -6.55
CA TYR A 275 -14.72 -1.96 -7.46
C TYR A 275 -15.33 -0.74 -6.77
N ALA A 276 -14.69 0.41 -6.90
CA ALA A 276 -15.18 1.71 -6.45
C ALA A 276 -15.48 2.56 -7.70
N ASP A 277 -16.73 2.97 -7.89
CA ASP A 277 -17.21 3.65 -9.10
C ASP A 277 -16.76 2.99 -10.42
N GLY A 278 -16.76 1.65 -10.44
CA GLY A 278 -16.35 0.84 -11.59
C GLY A 278 -14.84 0.62 -11.74
N LEU A 279 -14.00 1.24 -10.91
CA LEU A 279 -12.56 0.99 -10.87
C LEU A 279 -12.24 -0.13 -9.88
N GLN A 280 -11.54 -1.19 -10.31
CA GLN A 280 -11.05 -2.22 -9.39
C GLN A 280 -10.00 -1.63 -8.44
N VAL A 281 -10.28 -1.65 -7.14
CA VAL A 281 -9.40 -1.09 -6.10
C VAL A 281 -8.80 -2.15 -5.17
N ALA A 282 -9.32 -3.37 -5.21
CA ALA A 282 -8.71 -4.51 -4.53
C ALA A 282 -9.13 -5.83 -5.20
N SER A 283 -8.26 -6.84 -5.11
CA SER A 283 -8.57 -8.20 -5.53
C SER A 283 -7.72 -9.23 -4.79
N THR A 284 -8.21 -10.48 -4.73
CA THR A 284 -7.40 -11.63 -4.35
C THR A 284 -6.90 -12.36 -5.59
N THR A 285 -5.85 -13.14 -5.41
CA THR A 285 -5.58 -14.28 -6.30
C THR A 285 -6.63 -15.39 -6.07
N ARG A 286 -6.43 -16.55 -6.69
CA ARG A 286 -7.25 -17.74 -6.46
C ARG A 286 -7.26 -18.16 -4.99
N LEU A 287 -8.45 -18.32 -4.44
CA LEU A 287 -8.71 -18.95 -3.14
C LEU A 287 -9.39 -20.29 -3.34
N THR A 288 -9.10 -21.26 -2.46
CA THR A 288 -9.68 -22.61 -2.52
C THR A 288 -10.18 -23.05 -1.15
N GLY A 289 -11.17 -23.96 -1.14
CA GLY A 289 -11.73 -24.56 0.07
C GLY A 289 -10.67 -25.12 1.04
N GLY A 290 -10.90 -24.94 2.34
CA GLY A 290 -10.05 -25.44 3.43
C GLY A 290 -8.84 -24.55 3.80
N HIS A 291 -8.55 -23.48 3.07
CA HIS A 291 -7.53 -22.51 3.46
C HIS A 291 -8.02 -21.56 4.55
N ALA A 292 -7.06 -20.97 5.28
CA ALA A 292 -7.35 -19.92 6.24
C ALA A 292 -7.96 -18.69 5.56
N PRO A 293 -8.85 -17.94 6.23
CA PRO A 293 -9.47 -16.74 5.68
C PRO A 293 -8.42 -15.69 5.32
N GLN A 294 -8.49 -15.15 4.10
CA GLN A 294 -7.60 -14.08 3.64
C GLN A 294 -8.12 -12.72 4.11
N ALA A 295 -7.23 -11.87 4.62
CA ALA A 295 -7.57 -10.48 4.89
C ALA A 295 -7.79 -9.71 3.57
N PHE A 296 -8.88 -8.96 3.49
CA PHE A 296 -9.23 -8.16 2.32
C PHE A 296 -9.50 -6.72 2.76
N SER A 297 -8.87 -5.74 2.10
CA SER A 297 -9.02 -4.33 2.42
C SER A 297 -8.87 -3.48 1.17
N ALA A 298 -9.64 -2.40 1.05
CA ALA A 298 -9.59 -1.48 -0.08
C ALA A 298 -9.85 -0.03 0.35
N ASN A 299 -9.14 0.93 -0.25
CA ASN A 299 -9.48 2.35 -0.19
C ASN A 299 -10.65 2.61 -1.17
N ILE A 300 -11.72 3.19 -0.66
CA ILE A 300 -12.94 3.57 -1.40
C ILE A 300 -13.28 5.05 -1.20
N GLU A 301 -12.31 5.87 -0.78
CA GLU A 301 -12.48 7.29 -0.51
C GLU A 301 -13.05 8.03 -1.73
N GLY A 302 -14.14 8.77 -1.50
CA GLY A 302 -14.81 9.55 -2.53
C GLY A 302 -15.70 8.74 -3.48
N ALA A 303 -15.68 7.41 -3.42
CA ALA A 303 -16.49 6.57 -4.29
C ALA A 303 -17.99 6.74 -3.97
N ALA A 304 -18.83 6.92 -4.98
CA ALA A 304 -20.28 6.94 -4.80
C ALA A 304 -20.85 5.52 -4.64
N TYR A 305 -20.28 4.56 -5.36
CA TYR A 305 -20.70 3.16 -5.41
C TYR A 305 -19.54 2.22 -5.14
N VAL A 306 -19.83 1.13 -4.43
CA VAL A 306 -18.88 0.04 -4.18
C VAL A 306 -19.51 -1.29 -4.56
N ASP A 307 -18.82 -2.07 -5.39
CA ASP A 307 -19.24 -3.38 -5.86
C ASP A 307 -18.36 -4.47 -5.24
N LEU A 308 -18.96 -5.38 -4.48
CA LEU A 308 -18.32 -6.59 -3.97
C LEU A 308 -18.57 -7.72 -4.97
N VAL A 309 -17.52 -8.26 -5.59
CA VAL A 309 -17.64 -9.21 -6.71
C VAL A 309 -16.86 -10.49 -6.43
N VAL A 310 -17.50 -11.64 -6.65
CA VAL A 310 -16.84 -12.95 -6.64
C VAL A 310 -16.78 -13.47 -8.08
N GLN A 311 -15.56 -13.66 -8.59
CA GLN A 311 -15.33 -14.20 -9.93
C GLN A 311 -15.05 -15.71 -9.87
N GLU A 312 -15.57 -16.42 -10.87
CA GLU A 312 -15.31 -17.83 -11.15
C GLU A 312 -13.93 -17.97 -11.83
N LEU A 313 -13.20 -19.05 -11.51
CA LEU A 313 -11.84 -19.29 -12.02
C LEU A 313 -11.72 -20.56 -12.87
N ASP A 314 -12.76 -21.39 -12.89
CA ASP A 314 -12.75 -22.75 -13.46
C ASP A 314 -13.95 -22.92 -14.43
N TYR A 315 -13.99 -24.01 -15.22
CA TYR A 315 -15.12 -24.30 -16.10
C TYR A 315 -16.30 -24.92 -15.33
N GLY A 316 -16.94 -24.14 -14.44
CA GLY A 316 -18.19 -24.48 -13.76
C GLY A 316 -18.25 -24.05 -12.28
N THR A 317 -19.33 -23.36 -11.91
CA THR A 317 -19.60 -22.85 -10.53
C THR A 317 -19.90 -23.92 -9.48
N ASP A 318 -19.77 -25.21 -9.78
CA ASP A 318 -20.17 -26.26 -8.84
C ASP A 318 -19.22 -26.27 -7.63
N ASN A 319 -19.73 -25.80 -6.48
CA ASN A 319 -19.09 -25.69 -5.15
C ASN A 319 -18.45 -24.34 -4.77
N ASP A 320 -18.71 -23.25 -5.48
CA ASP A 320 -18.09 -21.95 -5.15
C ASP A 320 -18.88 -21.16 -4.07
N PHE A 321 -19.09 -21.76 -2.89
CA PHE A 321 -19.66 -21.06 -1.74
C PHE A 321 -18.63 -20.06 -1.22
N ALA A 322 -18.87 -18.78 -1.42
CA ALA A 322 -17.89 -17.72 -1.20
C ALA A 322 -18.39 -16.73 -0.15
N ASP A 323 -17.57 -16.47 0.86
CA ASP A 323 -17.96 -15.66 2.01
C ASP A 323 -17.18 -14.35 2.07
N TRP A 324 -17.91 -13.25 2.24
CA TRP A 324 -17.38 -11.96 2.70
C TRP A 324 -17.59 -11.85 4.21
N ALA A 325 -16.82 -12.59 4.99
CA ALA A 325 -16.94 -12.61 6.45
C ALA A 325 -16.40 -11.32 7.08
N ASP A 326 -17.01 -10.85 8.17
CA ASP A 326 -16.68 -9.59 8.85
C ASP A 326 -16.63 -8.37 7.91
N ALA A 327 -17.37 -8.42 6.81
CA ALA A 327 -17.40 -7.38 5.78
C ALA A 327 -17.94 -6.06 6.34
N LYS A 328 -17.15 -5.00 6.23
CA LYS A 328 -17.42 -3.73 6.91
C LYS A 328 -17.00 -2.53 6.05
N PHE A 329 -17.87 -1.52 6.02
CA PHE A 329 -17.58 -0.19 5.49
C PHE A 329 -17.15 0.72 6.64
N TRP A 330 -16.09 1.49 6.42
CA TRP A 330 -15.60 2.52 7.34
C TRP A 330 -15.91 3.89 6.73
N CYS A 331 -16.79 4.62 7.40
CA CYS A 331 -17.37 5.87 6.89
C CYS A 331 -17.27 6.99 7.93
N GLY A 332 -17.21 8.23 7.47
CA GLY A 332 -16.92 9.39 8.32
C GLY A 332 -15.44 9.54 8.70
N ASN A 333 -15.15 10.33 9.75
CA ASN A 333 -13.80 10.59 10.26
C ASN A 333 -13.18 9.39 11.01
N ASP A 334 -13.85 8.25 11.03
CA ASP A 334 -13.49 7.04 11.76
C ASP A 334 -12.56 6.12 10.94
N ALA A 335 -11.59 6.69 10.21
CA ALA A 335 -10.51 5.88 9.62
C ALA A 335 -9.69 5.28 10.77
N THR A 336 -10.01 4.02 11.12
CA THR A 336 -9.36 3.27 12.19
C THR A 336 -8.69 2.02 11.64
N GLY A 337 -7.59 1.61 12.24
CA GLY A 337 -6.85 0.43 11.79
C GLY A 337 -5.96 0.71 10.58
N ASP A 338 -5.97 -0.17 9.57
CA ASP A 338 -5.05 -0.05 8.42
C ASP A 338 -5.40 1.15 7.51
N ALA A 339 -6.66 1.58 7.48
CA ALA A 339 -7.12 2.78 6.77
C ALA A 339 -6.36 4.06 7.16
N PHE A 340 -5.95 4.14 8.43
CA PHE A 340 -5.20 5.28 8.95
C PHE A 340 -3.90 5.51 8.19
N TYR A 341 -3.29 4.44 7.68
CA TYR A 341 -1.97 4.47 7.06
C TYR A 341 -1.99 4.64 5.54
N ALA A 342 -3.17 4.69 4.92
CA ALA A 342 -3.27 4.98 3.50
C ALA A 342 -2.65 6.37 3.20
N ASN A 343 -1.94 6.50 2.08
CA ASN A 343 -1.38 7.79 1.70
C ASN A 343 -2.53 8.79 1.41
N PRO A 344 -2.51 9.99 1.99
CA PRO A 344 -3.52 11.00 1.71
C PRO A 344 -3.35 11.54 0.28
N ALA A 345 -4.44 11.94 -0.35
CA ALA A 345 -4.39 12.55 -1.68
C ALA A 345 -3.61 13.88 -1.70
N ASN A 346 -3.60 14.62 -0.58
CA ASN A 346 -2.89 15.88 -0.42
C ASN A 346 -2.20 15.94 0.94
N LEU A 347 -0.99 16.50 0.97
CA LEU A 347 -0.24 16.76 2.19
C LEU A 347 -0.26 18.26 2.54
N PRO A 348 -0.27 18.60 3.84
CA PRO A 348 -0.04 19.97 4.28
C PRO A 348 1.38 20.42 3.92
N THR A 349 1.55 21.72 3.68
CA THR A 349 2.83 22.28 3.23
C THR A 349 3.93 22.21 4.29
N ALA A 350 3.59 22.44 5.56
CA ALA A 350 4.58 22.56 6.63
C ALA A 350 5.06 21.19 7.13
N ASN A 351 6.37 21.04 7.28
CA ASN A 351 6.99 19.87 7.90
C ASN A 351 6.50 19.71 9.34
N GLY A 352 6.14 18.48 9.71
CA GLY A 352 5.54 18.15 11.01
C GLY A 352 4.08 18.57 11.16
N ALA A 353 3.43 19.10 10.13
CA ALA A 353 2.00 19.35 10.19
C ALA A 353 1.23 18.03 10.24
N VAL A 354 0.25 17.98 11.15
CA VAL A 354 -0.60 16.81 11.37
C VAL A 354 -1.57 16.67 10.20
N VAL A 355 -1.58 15.50 9.58
CA VAL A 355 -2.51 15.11 8.52
C VAL A 355 -3.79 14.56 9.14
N ARG A 356 -3.66 13.59 10.05
CA ARG A 356 -4.77 12.96 10.77
C ARG A 356 -4.32 12.39 12.10
N THR A 357 -5.29 12.19 12.99
CA THR A 357 -5.08 11.57 14.31
C THR A 357 -6.19 10.60 14.61
N GLU A 358 -5.87 9.51 15.31
CA GLU A 358 -6.88 8.61 15.88
C GLU A 358 -6.53 8.27 17.34
N PRO A 359 -7.53 8.01 18.20
CA PRO A 359 -7.28 7.43 19.52
C PRO A 359 -6.54 6.10 19.40
N SER A 360 -5.52 5.91 20.24
CA SER A 360 -4.71 4.68 20.27
C SER A 360 -4.57 4.17 21.71
N GLN A 361 -3.88 3.05 21.88
CA GLN A 361 -3.50 2.51 23.18
C GLN A 361 -1.98 2.33 23.25
N PHE A 362 -1.40 2.76 24.37
CA PHE A 362 -0.04 2.38 24.72
C PHE A 362 -0.10 1.15 25.60
N TRP A 363 0.50 0.05 25.14
CA TRP A 363 0.73 -1.15 25.93
C TRP A 363 2.19 -1.53 25.84
N THR A 364 2.79 -1.83 26.98
CA THR A 364 4.08 -2.49 26.98
C THR A 364 3.95 -3.90 26.40
N LEU A 365 5.08 -4.51 26.04
CA LEU A 365 5.13 -5.89 25.59
C LEU A 365 4.28 -6.82 26.49
N PHE A 366 3.49 -7.69 25.86
CA PHE A 366 2.50 -8.58 26.49
C PHE A 366 1.40 -7.87 27.30
N LYS A 367 1.15 -6.59 27.00
CA LYS A 367 0.17 -5.74 27.69
C LYS A 367 0.39 -5.66 29.21
N ALA A 368 1.64 -5.76 29.66
CA ALA A 368 1.97 -5.76 31.08
C ALA A 368 1.65 -4.44 31.79
N SER A 369 1.71 -3.30 31.08
CA SER A 369 1.40 -1.97 31.60
C SER A 369 0.96 -1.03 30.48
N ASN A 370 0.12 -0.05 30.79
CA ASN A 370 -0.20 1.07 29.89
C ASN A 370 0.48 2.39 30.31
N ALA A 371 1.40 2.33 31.28
CA ALA A 371 2.10 3.47 31.87
C ALA A 371 1.19 4.61 32.36
N ASN A 372 -0.08 4.32 32.66
CA ASN A 372 -1.12 5.31 33.00
C ASN A 372 -1.11 6.52 32.04
N SER A 373 -1.13 6.24 30.74
CA SER A 373 -0.96 7.25 29.68
C SER A 373 -2.18 7.34 28.76
N THR A 374 -2.26 8.43 28.01
CA THR A 374 -3.11 8.58 26.82
C THR A 374 -2.23 8.44 25.59
N ALA A 375 -2.70 7.69 24.59
CA ALA A 375 -1.98 7.48 23.34
C ALA A 375 -2.84 7.93 22.15
N THR A 376 -2.19 8.58 21.19
CA THR A 376 -2.80 9.05 19.95
C THR A 376 -1.91 8.62 18.81
N ARG A 377 -2.46 7.90 17.83
CA ARG A 377 -1.73 7.63 16.59
C ARG A 377 -1.84 8.86 15.70
N ILE A 378 -0.74 9.22 15.07
CA ILE A 378 -0.62 10.43 14.26
C ILE A 378 -0.11 10.05 12.87
N MET A 379 -0.58 10.78 11.86
CA MET A 379 0.04 10.87 10.55
C MET A 379 0.43 12.33 10.38
N TYR A 380 1.66 12.57 9.95
CA TYR A 380 2.20 13.90 9.77
C TYR A 380 3.04 13.96 8.50
N LYS A 381 3.18 15.17 7.96
CA LYS A 381 4.00 15.41 6.77
C LYS A 381 5.47 15.51 7.17
N THR A 382 6.34 14.85 6.43
CA THR A 382 7.80 15.04 6.50
C THR A 382 8.38 15.13 5.09
N THR A 383 9.70 15.10 4.98
CA THR A 383 10.44 15.21 3.72
C THR A 383 11.44 14.06 3.62
N ASP A 384 11.45 13.34 2.49
CA ASP A 384 12.39 12.25 2.21
C ASP A 384 13.83 12.76 1.96
N GLY A 385 14.76 11.86 1.65
CA GLY A 385 16.15 12.19 1.35
C GLY A 385 16.34 12.96 0.03
N ARG A 386 15.36 12.87 -0.88
CA ARG A 386 15.33 13.57 -2.19
C ARG A 386 14.66 14.95 -2.12
N GLY A 387 14.01 15.28 -1.01
CA GLY A 387 13.29 16.54 -0.83
C GLY A 387 11.80 16.48 -1.18
N ASN A 388 11.21 15.30 -1.39
CA ASN A 388 9.78 15.15 -1.67
C ASN A 388 8.97 15.12 -0.37
N ASP A 389 7.73 15.59 -0.46
CA ASP A 389 6.77 15.58 0.65
C ASP A 389 6.17 14.19 0.81
N ILE A 390 6.29 13.61 2.01
CA ILE A 390 5.79 12.25 2.30
C ILE A 390 4.95 12.21 3.59
N PRO A 391 3.94 11.32 3.67
CA PRO A 391 3.25 11.01 4.92
C PRO A 391 4.09 10.03 5.76
N VAL A 392 4.21 10.29 7.06
CA VAL A 392 4.75 9.32 8.02
C VAL A 392 3.81 9.20 9.21
N THR A 393 3.71 7.99 9.76
CA THR A 393 2.90 7.71 10.94
C THR A 393 3.75 7.61 12.21
N GLY A 394 3.08 7.59 13.35
CA GLY A 394 3.71 7.40 14.65
C GLY A 394 2.68 7.43 15.77
N GLN A 395 3.18 7.47 17.00
CA GLN A 395 2.35 7.52 18.20
C GLN A 395 2.86 8.58 19.18
N VAL A 396 1.95 9.45 19.62
CA VAL A 396 2.16 10.39 20.72
C VAL A 396 1.60 9.79 22.00
N VAL A 397 2.39 9.76 23.06
CA VAL A 397 2.02 9.15 24.34
C VAL A 397 2.26 10.15 25.47
N VAL A 398 1.21 10.48 26.22
CA VAL A 398 1.24 11.49 27.28
C VAL A 398 0.83 10.86 28.60
N PRO A 399 1.67 10.89 29.66
CA PRO A 399 1.27 10.40 30.98
C PRO A 399 0.09 11.21 31.55
N LYS A 400 -0.91 10.51 32.10
CA LYS A 400 -2.08 11.15 32.73
C LYS A 400 -1.72 11.84 34.06
N THR A 401 -0.66 11.38 34.71
CA THR A 401 -0.12 12.05 35.90
C THR A 401 0.35 13.46 35.54
N ALA A 402 -0.05 14.45 36.33
CA ALA A 402 0.34 15.84 36.14
C ALA A 402 1.87 16.00 36.26
N TRP A 403 2.45 16.82 35.39
CA TRP A 403 3.87 17.19 35.45
C TRP A 403 4.11 18.15 36.62
N THR A 404 5.09 17.82 37.47
CA THR A 404 5.44 18.61 38.67
C THR A 404 6.84 19.22 38.63
N GLY A 405 7.61 18.96 37.56
CA GLY A 405 8.91 19.60 37.36
C GLY A 405 8.78 21.05 36.87
N PRO A 406 9.92 21.75 36.70
CA PRO A 406 9.90 23.14 36.25
C PRO A 406 9.40 23.24 34.79
N GLY A 407 8.72 24.35 34.48
CA GLY A 407 8.29 24.69 33.12
C GLY A 407 7.26 23.73 32.50
N PRO A 408 7.08 23.76 31.17
CA PRO A 408 6.24 22.82 30.45
C PRO A 408 6.72 21.36 30.62
N ARG A 409 5.80 20.40 30.49
CA ARG A 409 6.13 18.98 30.48
C ARG A 409 7.13 18.71 29.33
N PRO A 410 8.29 18.09 29.61
CA PRO A 410 9.24 17.74 28.56
C PRO A 410 8.66 16.76 27.54
N LEU A 411 9.09 16.91 26.29
CA LEU A 411 8.76 16.01 25.18
C LEU A 411 10.03 15.28 24.73
N VAL A 412 9.97 13.97 24.56
CA VAL A 412 11.09 13.17 24.03
C VAL A 412 10.67 12.48 22.75
N ALA A 413 11.43 12.68 21.67
CA ALA A 413 11.35 11.81 20.51
C ALA A 413 12.10 10.51 20.82
N PHE A 414 11.36 9.41 20.84
CA PHE A 414 11.92 8.08 20.93
C PHE A 414 12.10 7.56 19.50
N ALA A 415 13.32 7.66 18.99
CA ALA A 415 13.70 7.09 17.72
C ALA A 415 13.83 5.57 17.89
N VAL A 416 12.90 4.82 17.30
CA VAL A 416 12.83 3.37 17.41
C VAL A 416 14.01 2.70 16.70
N GLY A 417 14.46 1.58 17.27
CA GLY A 417 15.37 0.61 16.67
C GLY A 417 14.70 -0.18 15.54
N THR A 418 15.40 -1.20 15.05
CA THR A 418 15.00 -1.98 13.87
C THR A 418 13.68 -2.71 14.09
N GLN A 419 12.68 -2.41 13.27
CA GLN A 419 11.35 -3.04 13.36
C GLN A 419 11.13 -4.11 12.29
N GLY A 420 11.77 -3.94 11.14
CA GLY A 420 11.49 -4.64 9.90
C GLY A 420 11.45 -3.63 8.77
N VAL A 421 10.96 -4.05 7.61
CA VAL A 421 10.67 -3.15 6.48
C VAL A 421 9.23 -3.28 5.99
N GLY A 422 8.50 -4.32 6.40
CA GLY A 422 7.10 -4.50 6.03
C GLY A 422 6.14 -3.57 6.77
N ASP A 423 5.01 -3.28 6.14
CA ASP A 423 3.97 -2.39 6.69
C ASP A 423 3.40 -2.83 8.04
N SER A 424 3.44 -4.14 8.33
CA SER A 424 2.94 -4.69 9.59
C SER A 424 3.87 -4.40 10.78
N CYS A 425 5.11 -3.99 10.49
CA CYS A 425 6.17 -3.77 11.48
C CYS A 425 6.13 -2.38 12.12
N ALA A 426 5.28 -1.47 11.61
CA ALA A 426 5.16 -0.12 12.15
C ALA A 426 4.89 -0.13 13.68
N PRO A 427 5.73 0.53 14.50
CA PRO A 427 5.55 0.60 15.96
C PRO A 427 4.15 1.04 16.39
N SER A 428 3.54 1.98 15.66
CA SER A 428 2.20 2.47 15.94
C SER A 428 1.07 1.46 15.66
N LYS A 429 1.33 0.40 14.87
CA LYS A 429 0.46 -0.80 14.73
C LYS A 429 0.69 -1.82 15.85
N LEU A 430 1.94 -1.99 16.27
CA LEU A 430 2.35 -3.03 17.24
C LEU A 430 2.08 -2.63 18.70
N THR A 431 2.22 -1.35 19.03
CA THR A 431 2.08 -0.83 20.39
C THR A 431 0.69 -1.12 21.00
N PRO A 432 -0.45 -0.86 20.32
CA PRO A 432 -1.78 -1.19 20.86
C PRO A 432 -2.02 -2.69 21.05
N LYS A 433 -1.29 -3.53 20.30
CA LYS A 433 -1.35 -4.99 20.41
C LYS A 433 -0.50 -5.52 21.57
N GLY A 434 0.35 -4.69 22.17
CA GLY A 434 1.34 -5.10 23.16
C GLY A 434 2.45 -5.97 22.56
N LEU A 435 2.79 -5.72 21.28
CA LEU A 435 3.81 -6.46 20.54
C LEU A 435 5.06 -5.62 20.25
N GLU A 436 4.99 -4.29 20.42
CA GLU A 436 6.15 -3.41 20.29
C GLU A 436 7.13 -3.66 21.45
N TYR A 437 8.34 -4.15 21.13
CA TYR A 437 9.30 -4.60 22.13
C TYR A 437 10.03 -3.44 22.81
N GLU A 438 10.13 -2.27 22.18
CA GLU A 438 10.80 -1.09 22.76
C GLU A 438 9.95 -0.30 23.76
N THR A 439 8.65 -0.63 23.85
CA THR A 439 7.72 -0.01 24.82
C THR A 439 8.19 -0.12 26.27
N ILE A 440 9.03 -1.11 26.62
CA ILE A 440 9.63 -1.23 27.95
C ILE A 440 10.56 -0.06 28.28
N PHE A 441 11.29 0.44 27.29
CA PHE A 441 12.19 1.60 27.44
C PHE A 441 11.40 2.91 27.42
N MET A 442 10.39 3.00 26.55
CA MET A 442 9.45 4.11 26.50
C MET A 442 8.71 4.28 27.86
N ALA A 443 8.26 3.19 28.47
CA ALA A 443 7.62 3.21 29.77
C ALA A 443 8.53 3.80 30.86
N GLY A 444 9.84 3.56 30.78
CA GLY A 444 10.83 4.16 31.68
C GLY A 444 10.86 5.69 31.63
N LEU A 445 10.65 6.28 30.44
CA LEU A 445 10.57 7.74 30.24
C LEU A 445 9.18 8.29 30.62
N LEU A 446 8.10 7.57 30.26
CA LEU A 446 6.73 7.94 30.64
C LEU A 446 6.55 7.97 32.16
N ASN A 447 7.14 7.02 32.88
CA ASN A 447 7.12 6.96 34.35
C ASN A 447 7.88 8.12 35.01
N ARG A 448 8.75 8.83 34.27
CA ARG A 448 9.40 10.09 34.71
C ARG A 448 8.56 11.32 34.43
N GLY A 449 7.38 11.15 33.81
CA GLY A 449 6.44 12.22 33.51
C GLY A 449 6.65 12.88 32.15
N TYR A 450 7.60 12.42 31.34
CA TYR A 450 7.84 12.97 30.00
C TYR A 450 6.74 12.54 29.02
N ALA A 451 6.32 13.44 28.13
CA ALA A 451 5.57 13.06 26.95
C ALA A 451 6.52 12.45 25.93
N LEU A 452 6.03 11.48 25.15
CA LEU A 452 6.80 10.82 24.11
C LEU A 452 6.15 10.98 22.74
N VAL A 453 6.97 11.00 21.70
CA VAL A 453 6.57 10.67 20.35
C VAL A 453 7.50 9.61 19.79
N ALA A 454 6.94 8.55 19.21
CA ALA A 454 7.68 7.54 18.47
C ALA A 454 7.19 7.56 17.03
N THR A 455 8.10 7.81 16.09
CA THR A 455 7.77 7.77 14.66
C THR A 455 7.94 6.35 14.12
N ASP A 456 7.10 6.00 13.15
CA ASP A 456 7.26 4.75 12.40
C ASP A 456 8.39 4.85 11.36
N TYR A 457 8.82 6.04 10.94
CA TYR A 457 9.66 6.31 9.74
C TYR A 457 8.91 6.12 8.41
N GLU A 458 9.52 6.59 7.33
CA GLU A 458 9.04 6.41 5.95
C GLU A 458 8.87 4.93 5.61
N GLY A 459 7.78 4.57 4.92
CA GLY A 459 7.53 3.22 4.41
C GLY A 459 7.24 2.17 5.50
N LEU A 460 7.16 2.56 6.77
CA LEU A 460 6.69 1.67 7.84
C LEU A 460 5.21 1.93 8.11
N GLY A 461 4.38 1.09 7.52
CA GLY A 461 2.93 1.10 7.66
C GLY A 461 2.22 1.92 6.58
N THR A 462 2.91 2.90 6.00
CA THR A 462 2.48 3.74 4.87
C THR A 462 3.06 3.20 3.57
N ALA A 463 2.40 3.45 2.44
CA ALA A 463 2.81 2.87 1.17
C ALA A 463 4.21 3.33 0.75
N GLY A 464 5.05 2.38 0.35
CA GLY A 464 6.45 2.59 -0.04
C GLY A 464 7.37 1.60 0.68
N MET A 465 8.61 1.48 0.22
CA MET A 465 9.62 0.67 0.91
C MET A 465 10.20 1.46 2.07
N HIS A 466 10.32 0.86 3.26
CA HIS A 466 11.03 1.49 4.37
C HIS A 466 12.47 1.80 3.99
N THR A 467 12.86 3.07 4.03
CA THR A 467 14.20 3.57 3.67
C THR A 467 15.21 3.32 4.80
N TYR A 468 15.29 2.08 5.29
CA TYR A 468 16.11 1.66 6.41
C TYR A 468 17.56 2.15 6.25
N MET A 469 18.09 2.81 7.28
CA MET A 469 19.42 3.45 7.32
C MET A 469 19.61 4.71 6.45
N ASN A 470 18.60 5.23 5.76
CA ASN A 470 18.71 6.57 5.17
C ASN A 470 18.80 7.62 6.29
N ARG A 471 19.92 8.33 6.34
CA ARG A 471 20.24 9.31 7.39
C ARG A 471 19.33 10.53 7.35
N GLU A 472 19.09 11.09 6.17
CA GLU A 472 18.28 12.30 5.98
C GLU A 472 16.82 12.03 6.34
N THR A 473 16.18 11.04 5.70
CA THR A 473 14.78 10.69 5.93
C THR A 473 14.49 10.39 7.40
N GLN A 474 15.29 9.52 8.04
CA GLN A 474 15.06 9.16 9.44
C GLN A 474 15.23 10.37 10.37
N GLY A 475 16.19 11.25 10.08
CA GLY A 475 16.40 12.47 10.85
C GLY A 475 15.24 13.46 10.70
N HIS A 476 14.74 13.66 9.49
CA HIS A 476 13.56 14.49 9.22
C HIS A 476 12.33 13.94 9.94
N ALA A 477 12.04 12.64 9.83
CA ALA A 477 10.92 11.99 10.51
C ALA A 477 10.98 12.19 12.03
N VAL A 478 12.15 12.01 12.66
CA VAL A 478 12.31 12.25 14.11
C VAL A 478 12.01 13.70 14.48
N LEU A 479 12.56 14.67 13.74
CA LEU A 479 12.36 16.10 14.04
C LEU A 479 10.92 16.55 13.78
N ASP A 480 10.29 16.07 12.71
CA ASP A 480 8.92 16.39 12.36
C ASP A 480 7.90 15.73 13.27
N SER A 481 8.23 14.55 13.81
CA SER A 481 7.41 13.93 14.85
C SER A 481 7.32 14.79 16.11
N LEU A 482 8.40 15.52 16.47
CA LEU A 482 8.37 16.48 17.60
C LEU A 482 7.42 17.64 17.30
N ARG A 483 7.47 18.20 16.08
CA ARG A 483 6.57 19.27 15.64
C ARG A 483 5.11 18.83 15.74
N ALA A 484 4.79 17.65 15.19
CA ALA A 484 3.44 17.07 15.25
C ALA A 484 2.98 16.81 16.69
N ALA A 485 3.87 16.26 17.52
CA ALA A 485 3.56 15.91 18.89
C ALA A 485 3.28 17.12 19.79
N VAL A 486 3.93 18.26 19.56
CA VAL A 486 3.60 19.51 20.28
C VAL A 486 2.14 19.88 20.09
N THR A 487 1.66 19.83 18.84
CA THR A 487 0.26 20.13 18.51
C THR A 487 -0.69 19.11 19.11
N VAL A 488 -0.43 17.82 18.90
CA VAL A 488 -1.34 16.74 19.32
C VAL A 488 -1.41 16.59 20.84
N ALA A 489 -0.28 16.76 21.54
CA ALA A 489 -0.24 16.70 22.99
C ALA A 489 -0.69 18.01 23.69
N GLY A 490 -0.99 19.07 22.91
CA GLY A 490 -1.37 20.38 23.46
C GLY A 490 -0.26 21.04 24.27
N LEU A 491 1.00 20.83 23.90
CA LEU A 491 2.17 21.35 24.60
C LEU A 491 2.50 22.78 24.12
N PRO A 492 3.02 23.66 24.99
CA PRO A 492 3.48 24.99 24.58
C PRO A 492 4.63 24.93 23.55
N ALA A 493 4.73 25.93 22.67
CA ALA A 493 5.81 26.02 21.67
C ALA A 493 7.23 26.12 22.25
N ASN A 494 7.37 26.56 23.52
CA ASN A 494 8.65 26.60 24.24
C ASN A 494 8.95 25.33 25.04
N THR A 495 8.22 24.23 24.79
CA THR A 495 8.43 22.95 25.48
C THR A 495 9.85 22.44 25.27
N PRO A 496 10.59 22.10 26.35
CA PRO A 496 11.92 21.53 26.21
C PRO A 496 11.83 20.13 25.61
N MET A 497 12.68 19.86 24.62
CA MET A 497 12.65 18.64 23.83
C MET A 497 13.98 17.89 23.91
N ALA A 498 13.93 16.58 23.80
CA ALA A 498 15.13 15.77 23.61
C ALA A 498 14.88 14.62 22.64
N ILE A 499 15.96 14.02 22.15
CA ILE A 499 15.92 12.88 21.23
C ILE A 499 16.67 11.73 21.88
N THR A 500 16.14 10.51 21.79
CA THR A 500 16.83 9.30 22.26
C THR A 500 16.51 8.11 21.37
N GLY A 501 17.50 7.25 21.15
CA GLY A 501 17.32 6.00 20.42
C GLY A 501 18.53 5.09 20.51
N TYR A 502 18.33 3.81 20.18
CA TYR A 502 19.37 2.77 20.19
C TYR A 502 19.35 1.96 18.89
N SER A 503 20.49 1.43 18.45
CA SER A 503 20.60 0.67 17.19
C SER A 503 20.25 1.54 15.97
N GLN A 504 19.35 1.12 15.08
CA GLN A 504 18.77 2.01 14.05
C GLN A 504 18.33 3.35 14.65
N GLY A 505 17.62 3.33 15.78
CA GLY A 505 17.17 4.51 16.49
C GLY A 505 18.32 5.37 17.00
N GLY A 506 19.48 4.78 17.27
CA GLY A 506 20.71 5.50 17.58
C GLY A 506 21.27 6.23 16.36
N GLY A 507 21.19 5.61 15.18
CA GLY A 507 21.49 6.25 13.89
C GLY A 507 20.54 7.40 13.58
N ALA A 508 19.24 7.17 13.68
CA ALA A 508 18.20 8.18 13.48
C ALA A 508 18.31 9.33 14.50
N SER A 509 18.59 9.03 15.77
CA SER A 509 18.81 10.05 16.80
C SER A 509 20.03 10.92 16.50
N ALA A 510 21.13 10.30 16.05
CA ALA A 510 22.34 11.01 15.70
C ALA A 510 22.14 11.88 14.45
N ALA A 511 21.47 11.36 13.43
CA ALA A 511 21.11 12.10 12.23
C ALA A 511 20.19 13.30 12.55
N ALA A 512 19.13 13.09 13.33
CA ALA A 512 18.24 14.16 13.77
C ALA A 512 19.00 15.25 14.56
N ALA A 513 19.93 14.85 15.43
CA ALA A 513 20.69 15.78 16.25
C ALA A 513 21.60 16.71 15.41
N GLU A 514 22.25 16.21 14.37
CA GLU A 514 23.11 17.01 13.49
C GLU A 514 22.33 17.75 12.38
N LEU A 515 21.10 17.32 12.06
CA LEU A 515 20.18 18.01 11.15
C LEU A 515 19.41 19.15 11.82
N ALA A 516 19.14 19.04 13.12
CA ALA A 516 18.32 20.00 13.85
C ALA A 516 18.74 21.48 13.64
N PRO A 517 20.04 21.86 13.63
CA PRO A 517 20.44 23.26 13.45
C PRO A 517 20.01 23.88 12.12
N THR A 518 19.79 23.08 11.08
CA THR A 518 19.43 23.55 9.74
C THR A 518 17.99 23.22 9.35
N TYR A 519 17.51 22.03 9.70
CA TYR A 519 16.18 21.54 9.32
C TYR A 519 15.07 21.97 10.29
N ALA A 520 15.39 22.03 11.59
CA ALA A 520 14.42 22.34 12.65
C ALA A 520 14.98 23.25 13.77
N PRO A 521 15.56 24.42 13.41
CA PRO A 521 16.22 25.30 14.38
C PRO A 521 15.27 25.90 15.42
N GLU A 522 13.96 25.88 15.15
CA GLU A 522 12.95 26.41 16.05
C GLU A 522 12.67 25.51 17.26
N LEU A 523 12.92 24.20 17.13
CA LEU A 523 12.70 23.20 18.19
C LEU A 523 13.60 23.47 19.40
N LYS A 524 13.05 23.37 20.61
CA LYS A 524 13.78 23.62 21.85
C LYS A 524 14.52 22.38 22.34
N LEU A 525 15.39 21.84 21.49
CA LEU A 525 16.23 20.70 21.84
C LEU A 525 17.21 21.08 22.95
N VAL A 526 17.23 20.30 24.03
CA VAL A 526 18.15 20.46 25.16
C VAL A 526 19.24 19.38 25.19
N GLY A 527 19.08 18.30 24.42
CA GLY A 527 20.10 17.29 24.23
C GLY A 527 19.61 16.09 23.41
N ALA A 528 20.56 15.26 23.00
CA ALA A 528 20.30 14.02 22.27
C ALA A 528 21.07 12.84 22.86
N VAL A 529 20.52 11.64 22.75
CA VAL A 529 21.18 10.38 23.10
C VAL A 529 21.13 9.45 21.91
N ALA A 530 22.27 8.94 21.49
CA ALA A 530 22.39 7.99 20.40
C ALA A 530 23.22 6.79 20.87
N GLY A 531 22.59 5.63 20.97
CA GLY A 531 23.24 4.41 21.46
C GLY A 531 23.41 3.34 20.40
N GLY A 532 24.49 2.57 20.44
CA GLY A 532 24.76 1.51 19.48
C GLY A 532 24.70 2.03 18.04
N THR A 533 25.28 3.22 17.79
CA THR A 533 25.00 4.00 16.59
C THR A 533 25.67 3.40 15.34
N PRO A 534 24.92 3.05 14.28
CA PRO A 534 25.45 2.60 12.99
C PRO A 534 25.98 3.80 12.18
N GLY A 535 27.02 4.45 12.68
CA GLY A 535 27.55 5.70 12.12
C GLY A 535 28.40 5.56 10.87
N ASP A 536 28.67 4.33 10.42
CA ASP A 536 29.42 4.01 9.20
C ASP A 536 28.95 2.65 8.68
N LEU A 537 28.14 2.65 7.62
CA LEU A 537 27.50 1.43 7.12
C LEU A 537 28.49 0.45 6.49
N ARG A 538 29.68 0.89 6.05
CA ARG A 538 30.73 -0.04 5.55
C ARG A 538 31.24 -0.92 6.67
N ILE A 539 31.45 -0.34 7.86
CA ILE A 539 31.89 -1.09 9.04
C ILE A 539 30.79 -2.06 9.48
N VAL A 540 29.53 -1.60 9.49
CA VAL A 540 28.39 -2.40 9.93
C VAL A 540 28.14 -3.57 8.98
N ALA A 541 28.11 -3.35 7.66
CA ALA A 541 27.81 -4.40 6.67
C ALA A 541 28.72 -5.63 6.80
N ASN A 542 30.02 -5.41 7.07
CA ASN A 542 31.00 -6.48 7.26
C ASN A 542 30.72 -7.35 8.50
N ASN A 543 29.97 -6.86 9.47
CA ASN A 543 29.64 -7.56 10.71
C ASN A 543 28.28 -8.27 10.66
N LEU A 544 27.49 -8.10 9.59
CA LEU A 544 26.15 -8.67 9.45
C LEU A 544 26.11 -9.95 8.58
N ASP A 545 26.85 -9.98 7.48
CA ASP A 545 26.85 -11.13 6.55
C ASP A 545 27.28 -12.42 7.25
N ARG A 546 26.61 -13.55 6.94
CA ARG A 546 26.86 -14.88 7.55
C ARG A 546 26.69 -14.90 9.07
N THR A 547 25.85 -14.02 9.61
CA THR A 547 25.43 -14.05 11.03
C THR A 547 23.92 -14.20 11.12
N ILE A 548 23.39 -14.28 12.34
CA ILE A 548 21.94 -14.20 12.55
C ILE A 548 21.32 -12.86 12.12
N TYR A 549 22.14 -11.81 11.91
CA TYR A 549 21.71 -10.44 11.60
C TYR A 549 21.76 -10.09 10.11
N VAL A 550 21.99 -11.06 9.22
CA VAL A 550 22.10 -10.85 7.77
C VAL A 550 20.86 -10.16 7.17
N GLY A 551 19.68 -10.35 7.77
CA GLY A 551 18.46 -9.64 7.36
C GLY A 551 18.54 -8.12 7.50
N PHE A 552 19.34 -7.58 8.43
CA PHE A 552 19.51 -6.13 8.56
C PHE A 552 20.33 -5.54 7.40
N LEU A 553 21.23 -6.34 6.83
CA LEU A 553 21.93 -5.97 5.61
C LEU A 553 20.98 -5.96 4.41
N ALA A 554 20.03 -6.90 4.37
CA ALA A 554 18.98 -6.95 3.38
C ALA A 554 18.02 -5.75 3.48
N TYR A 555 17.57 -5.39 4.69
CA TYR A 555 16.76 -4.18 4.93
C TYR A 555 17.46 -2.92 4.42
N ALA A 556 18.75 -2.73 4.72
CA ALA A 556 19.52 -1.58 4.24
C ALA A 556 19.67 -1.60 2.71
N THR A 557 19.85 -2.78 2.12
CA THR A 557 19.94 -2.93 0.66
C THR A 557 18.61 -2.57 0.00
N LEU A 558 17.48 -3.07 0.50
CA LEU A 558 16.14 -2.75 0.01
C LEU A 558 15.82 -1.25 0.15
N GLY A 559 15.99 -0.70 1.36
CA GLY A 559 15.66 0.69 1.66
C GLY A 559 16.50 1.69 0.86
N LEU A 560 17.82 1.48 0.78
CA LEU A 560 18.68 2.34 -0.04
C LEU A 560 18.47 2.12 -1.54
N SER A 561 18.08 0.91 -1.97
CA SER A 561 17.76 0.71 -3.38
C SER A 561 16.52 1.47 -3.80
N ALA A 562 15.45 1.41 -2.98
CA ALA A 562 14.23 2.15 -3.25
C ALA A 562 14.49 3.67 -3.26
N GLU A 563 15.25 4.16 -2.27
CA GLU A 563 15.53 5.59 -2.13
C GLU A 563 16.53 6.14 -3.14
N TYR A 564 17.27 5.31 -3.88
CA TYR A 564 18.21 5.76 -4.92
C TYR A 564 17.93 5.15 -6.30
N ASP A 565 16.75 4.54 -6.50
CA ASP A 565 16.31 3.87 -7.75
C ASP A 565 17.34 2.86 -8.27
N MET A 566 17.95 2.08 -7.38
CA MET A 566 18.97 1.10 -7.71
C MET A 566 18.35 -0.14 -8.34
N ASP A 567 18.93 -0.60 -9.45
CA ASP A 567 18.53 -1.83 -10.11
C ASP A 567 19.13 -3.06 -9.39
N LEU A 568 18.35 -3.66 -8.50
CA LEU A 568 18.73 -4.89 -7.82
C LEU A 568 18.80 -6.11 -8.76
N ASP A 569 18.17 -6.07 -9.94
CA ASP A 569 18.26 -7.16 -10.91
C ASP A 569 19.65 -7.26 -11.54
N ALA A 570 20.38 -6.15 -11.60
CA ALA A 570 21.78 -6.11 -12.02
C ALA A 570 22.76 -6.65 -10.97
N LEU A 571 22.30 -6.83 -9.73
CA LEU A 571 23.11 -7.32 -8.60
C LEU A 571 22.76 -8.76 -8.22
N LEU A 572 21.48 -9.11 -8.17
CA LEU A 572 20.97 -10.31 -7.54
C LEU A 572 20.64 -11.42 -8.54
N ASN A 573 20.98 -12.65 -8.17
CA ASN A 573 20.49 -13.86 -8.84
C ASN A 573 19.08 -14.24 -8.34
N SER A 574 18.47 -15.28 -8.89
CA SER A 574 17.10 -15.68 -8.52
C SER A 574 16.91 -16.03 -7.04
N ARG A 575 17.93 -16.55 -6.36
CA ARG A 575 17.87 -16.79 -4.90
C ARG A 575 17.94 -15.49 -4.13
N GLY A 576 18.77 -14.55 -4.59
CA GLY A 576 18.84 -13.22 -4.01
C GLY A 576 17.53 -12.45 -4.13
N LYS A 577 16.87 -12.53 -5.27
CA LYS A 577 15.55 -11.92 -5.49
C LYS A 577 14.50 -12.51 -4.55
N ALA A 578 14.39 -13.84 -4.51
CA ALA A 578 13.46 -14.52 -3.58
C ALA A 578 13.73 -14.16 -2.11
N PHE A 579 15.01 -14.09 -1.71
CA PHE A 579 15.39 -13.65 -0.37
C PHE A 579 14.98 -12.20 -0.07
N MET A 580 15.18 -11.28 -1.02
CA MET A 580 14.75 -9.89 -0.87
C MET A 580 13.22 -9.76 -0.85
N ASP A 581 12.51 -10.54 -1.67
CA ASP A 581 11.04 -10.56 -1.72
C ASP A 581 10.45 -11.01 -0.38
N ASP A 582 10.98 -12.09 0.21
CA ASP A 582 10.58 -12.55 1.55
C ASP A 582 10.80 -11.42 2.57
N VAL A 583 12.05 -10.96 2.70
CA VAL A 583 12.47 -9.95 3.68
C VAL A 583 11.70 -8.63 3.53
N SER A 584 11.26 -8.26 2.32
CA SER A 584 10.52 -7.03 2.05
C SER A 584 9.19 -6.88 2.82
N THR A 585 8.67 -7.98 3.36
CA THR A 585 7.40 -8.00 4.10
C THR A 585 7.56 -8.34 5.59
N GLU A 586 8.75 -8.76 6.00
CA GLU A 586 9.02 -9.33 7.32
C GLU A 586 9.37 -8.28 8.39
N CYS A 587 9.08 -8.65 9.64
CA CYS A 587 9.56 -7.95 10.83
C CYS A 587 10.75 -8.68 11.46
N VAL A 588 11.50 -7.99 12.33
CA VAL A 588 12.75 -8.53 12.92
C VAL A 588 12.64 -9.96 13.46
N PRO A 589 11.64 -10.34 14.27
CA PRO A 589 11.59 -11.71 14.81
C PRO A 589 11.49 -12.79 13.75
N GLU A 590 10.74 -12.51 12.68
CA GLU A 590 10.56 -13.42 11.54
C GLU A 590 11.88 -13.55 10.78
N THR A 591 12.46 -12.42 10.35
CA THR A 591 13.71 -12.40 9.58
C THR A 591 14.89 -13.04 10.32
N LEU A 592 15.03 -12.81 11.64
CA LEU A 592 16.08 -13.43 12.44
C LEU A 592 15.90 -14.96 12.55
N PHE A 593 14.67 -15.45 12.47
CA PHE A 593 14.37 -16.88 12.57
C PHE A 593 14.52 -17.60 11.22
N THR A 594 14.02 -16.99 10.14
CA THR A 594 13.95 -17.59 8.80
C THR A 594 15.29 -17.55 8.07
N HIS A 595 16.05 -16.46 8.22
CA HIS A 595 17.19 -16.16 7.34
C HIS A 595 18.56 -16.19 8.03
N ALA A 596 18.63 -16.59 9.30
CA ALA A 596 19.86 -16.63 10.06
C ALA A 596 20.99 -17.38 9.33
N TRP A 597 22.21 -16.82 9.41
CA TRP A 597 23.44 -17.41 8.84
C TRP A 597 23.50 -17.48 7.31
N ALA A 598 22.56 -16.83 6.61
CA ALA A 598 22.62 -16.73 5.16
C ALA A 598 23.95 -16.09 4.70
N ASN A 599 24.49 -16.61 3.59
CA ASN A 599 25.72 -16.12 2.97
C ASN A 599 25.34 -15.35 1.70
N THR A 600 25.43 -14.02 1.75
CA THR A 600 24.96 -13.17 0.65
C THR A 600 25.75 -13.33 -0.65
N ALA A 601 26.94 -13.94 -0.61
CA ALA A 601 27.68 -14.34 -1.81
C ALA A 601 26.89 -15.35 -2.68
N ASN A 602 25.94 -16.09 -2.11
CA ASN A 602 25.07 -16.99 -2.86
C ASN A 602 23.88 -16.28 -3.52
N PHE A 603 23.70 -14.98 -3.26
CA PHE A 603 22.55 -14.19 -3.69
C PHE A 603 22.87 -13.23 -4.82
N THR A 604 24.15 -12.93 -5.05
CA THR A 604 24.60 -12.04 -6.13
C THR A 604 24.89 -12.80 -7.42
N LEU A 605 24.88 -12.09 -8.56
CA LEU A 605 25.19 -12.66 -9.87
C LEU A 605 26.67 -13.04 -10.03
N ASP A 606 27.57 -12.29 -9.39
CA ASP A 606 29.03 -12.43 -9.53
C ASP A 606 29.69 -13.22 -8.38
N GLY A 607 28.92 -13.65 -7.39
CA GLY A 607 29.39 -14.44 -6.26
C GLY A 607 30.11 -13.63 -5.17
N ARG A 608 30.16 -12.30 -5.26
CA ARG A 608 30.64 -11.44 -4.16
C ARG A 608 29.54 -11.26 -3.11
N SER A 609 29.87 -11.22 -1.83
CA SER A 609 28.86 -10.90 -0.79
C SER A 609 28.43 -9.43 -0.90
N LEU A 610 27.25 -9.09 -0.37
CA LEU A 610 26.77 -7.69 -0.39
C LEU A 610 27.75 -6.69 0.27
N PRO A 611 28.49 -7.02 1.35
CA PRO A 611 29.53 -6.13 1.86
C PRO A 611 30.70 -5.93 0.88
N GLN A 612 30.98 -6.88 -0.02
CA GLN A 612 32.03 -6.75 -1.03
C GLN A 612 31.59 -5.91 -2.25
N THR A 613 30.30 -5.71 -2.45
CA THR A 613 29.75 -4.89 -3.56
C THR A 613 29.56 -3.43 -3.16
N ILE A 614 29.69 -3.10 -1.86
CA ILE A 614 29.49 -1.75 -1.31
C ILE A 614 30.53 -0.71 -1.80
N ASP A 615 31.68 -1.19 -2.28
CA ASP A 615 32.74 -0.38 -2.88
C ASP A 615 32.54 -0.15 -4.39
N ASP A 616 31.54 -0.80 -5.01
CA ASP A 616 31.22 -0.56 -6.40
C ASP A 616 30.75 0.90 -6.58
N PRO A 617 31.12 1.58 -7.70
CA PRO A 617 30.86 3.01 -7.86
C PRO A 617 29.41 3.44 -7.63
N GLN A 618 28.46 2.58 -7.99
CA GLN A 618 27.02 2.80 -7.82
C GLN A 618 26.58 2.81 -6.34
N TRP A 619 27.23 2.04 -5.47
CA TRP A 619 26.90 1.94 -4.04
C TRP A 619 27.77 2.86 -3.19
N ALA A 620 29.00 3.12 -3.63
CA ALA A 620 29.99 3.74 -2.78
C ALA A 620 29.63 5.17 -2.35
N SER A 621 29.04 5.96 -3.25
CA SER A 621 28.56 7.31 -2.93
C SER A 621 27.35 7.29 -2.00
N ILE A 622 26.38 6.40 -2.26
CA ILE A 622 25.15 6.25 -1.46
C ILE A 622 25.51 5.92 0.00
N VAL A 623 26.42 4.98 0.18
CA VAL A 623 26.85 4.50 1.50
C VAL A 623 27.66 5.56 2.25
N GLU A 624 28.49 6.33 1.54
CA GLU A 624 29.24 7.43 2.14
C GLU A 624 28.31 8.57 2.57
N GLU A 625 27.23 8.83 1.84
CA GLU A 625 26.21 9.83 2.20
C GLU A 625 25.52 9.52 3.53
N GLN A 626 25.38 8.23 3.88
CA GLN A 626 24.80 7.79 5.15
C GLN A 626 25.75 7.96 6.35
N LYS A 627 27.00 8.34 6.13
CA LYS A 627 27.99 8.49 7.19
C LYS A 627 27.67 9.70 8.07
N ILE A 628 27.37 9.42 9.34
CA ILE A 628 26.98 10.43 10.33
C ILE A 628 28.18 11.27 10.75
N GLY A 629 28.01 12.57 10.96
CA GLY A 629 29.08 13.45 11.42
C GLY A 629 30.05 13.90 10.33
N VAL A 630 29.73 13.73 9.05
CA VAL A 630 30.51 14.32 7.95
C VAL A 630 29.94 15.70 7.62
N GLY A 631 30.71 16.76 7.93
CA GLY A 631 30.36 18.15 7.62
C GLY A 631 29.15 18.72 8.37
N ARG A 632 28.56 17.94 9.29
CA ARG A 632 27.46 18.34 10.15
C ARG A 632 27.71 17.83 11.57
N ALA A 633 27.22 18.56 12.55
CA ALA A 633 27.36 18.23 13.95
C ALA A 633 26.21 18.81 14.79
N PRO A 634 25.85 18.19 15.92
CA PRO A 634 24.77 18.68 16.76
C PRO A 634 25.16 19.99 17.47
N ALA A 635 24.19 20.92 17.55
CA ALA A 635 24.34 22.16 18.31
C ALA A 635 23.98 22.01 19.80
N VAL A 636 23.52 20.84 20.21
CA VAL A 636 23.11 20.52 21.58
C VAL A 636 24.04 19.47 22.20
N PRO A 637 24.19 19.43 23.54
CA PRO A 637 24.88 18.35 24.21
C PRO A 637 24.37 16.97 23.72
N THR A 638 25.29 16.09 23.35
CA THR A 638 24.94 14.76 22.85
C THR A 638 25.70 13.67 23.59
N LEU A 639 24.97 12.65 24.05
CA LEU A 639 25.54 11.45 24.67
C LEU A 639 25.52 10.31 23.66
N LEU A 640 26.70 9.79 23.33
CA LEU A 640 26.87 8.53 22.63
C LEU A 640 27.06 7.39 23.64
N THR A 641 26.39 6.26 23.43
CA THR A 641 26.59 5.05 24.24
C THR A 641 26.88 3.86 23.35
N HIS A 642 27.77 2.94 23.78
CA HIS A 642 28.09 1.76 22.97
C HIS A 642 28.67 0.64 23.81
N SER A 643 28.28 -0.61 23.55
CA SER A 643 28.97 -1.76 24.15
C SER A 643 30.30 -2.01 23.43
N ARG A 644 31.36 -2.32 24.18
CA ARG A 644 32.64 -2.79 23.59
C ARG A 644 32.53 -4.20 22.99
N TYR A 645 31.48 -4.94 23.33
CA TYR A 645 31.23 -6.30 22.86
C TYR A 645 29.99 -6.37 21.98
N ASP A 646 29.65 -5.26 21.31
CA ASP A 646 28.54 -5.21 20.38
C ASP A 646 28.78 -6.17 19.21
N ASP A 647 27.87 -7.13 19.05
CA ASP A 647 27.91 -8.21 18.06
C ASP A 647 27.11 -7.89 16.79
N VAL A 648 26.46 -6.72 16.72
CA VAL A 648 25.70 -6.25 15.56
C VAL A 648 26.41 -5.05 14.93
N ILE A 649 26.64 -4.00 15.72
CA ILE A 649 27.18 -2.72 15.28
C ILE A 649 28.55 -2.54 15.94
N PRO A 650 29.66 -2.68 15.18
CA PRO A 650 30.99 -2.58 15.76
C PRO A 650 31.19 -1.26 16.53
N PHE A 651 31.87 -1.35 17.68
CA PHE A 651 32.12 -0.23 18.60
C PHE A 651 32.71 1.00 17.91
N GLU A 652 33.56 0.77 16.92
CA GLU A 652 34.25 1.76 16.11
C GLU A 652 33.29 2.60 15.27
N ALA A 653 32.16 2.04 14.83
CA ALA A 653 31.16 2.77 14.06
C ALA A 653 30.55 3.92 14.90
N GLY A 654 30.15 3.62 16.14
CA GLY A 654 29.61 4.62 17.06
C GLY A 654 30.68 5.56 17.61
N ARG A 655 31.88 5.05 17.96
CA ARG A 655 33.01 5.90 18.40
C ARG A 655 33.43 6.87 17.31
N GLY A 656 33.41 6.44 16.05
CA GLY A 656 33.71 7.27 14.89
C GLY A 656 32.80 8.49 14.76
N VAL A 657 31.51 8.37 15.07
CA VAL A 657 30.58 9.51 15.13
C VAL A 657 31.05 10.55 16.13
N GLY A 658 31.37 10.10 17.35
CA GLY A 658 31.82 10.98 18.43
C GLY A 658 33.09 11.74 18.06
N LEU A 659 34.08 11.07 17.45
CA LEU A 659 35.32 11.71 16.99
C LEU A 659 35.05 12.78 15.92
N ARG A 660 34.26 12.45 14.89
CA ARG A 660 33.96 13.38 13.79
C ARG A 660 33.19 14.62 14.27
N TRP A 661 32.29 14.46 15.24
CA TRP A 661 31.60 15.59 15.85
C TRP A 661 32.50 16.42 16.76
N CYS A 662 33.41 15.78 17.51
CA CYS A 662 34.42 16.50 18.30
C CYS A 662 35.35 17.35 17.42
N ASP A 663 35.76 16.84 16.26
CA ASP A 663 36.60 17.57 15.29
C ASP A 663 35.87 18.82 14.72
N GLN A 664 34.55 18.86 14.82
CA GLN A 664 33.70 19.99 14.42
C GLN A 664 33.29 20.88 15.61
N GLY A 665 33.83 20.64 16.81
CA GLY A 665 33.57 21.46 18.00
C GLY A 665 32.26 21.17 18.72
N ALA A 666 31.58 20.06 18.41
CA ALA A 666 30.35 19.68 19.08
C ALA A 666 30.60 19.26 20.54
N GLN A 667 29.59 19.45 21.38
CA GLN A 667 29.63 19.00 22.77
C GLN A 667 29.16 17.55 22.86
N VAL A 668 30.12 16.62 22.83
CA VAL A 668 29.84 15.17 22.88
C VAL A 668 30.41 14.54 24.14
N ALA A 669 29.70 13.58 24.72
CA ALA A 669 30.24 12.61 25.68
C ALA A 669 30.02 11.21 25.12
N PHE A 670 30.98 10.30 25.32
CA PHE A 670 30.89 8.92 24.86
C PHE A 670 31.02 7.98 26.06
N LYS A 671 30.01 7.14 26.27
CA LYS A 671 29.95 6.20 27.38
C LYS A 671 29.99 4.77 26.86
N SER A 672 31.16 4.14 26.94
CA SER A 672 31.32 2.72 26.64
C SER A 672 30.81 1.84 27.79
N SER A 673 30.24 0.67 27.48
CA SER A 673 29.93 -0.38 28.47
C SER A 673 30.62 -1.70 28.11
N VAL A 674 30.64 -2.63 29.07
CA VAL A 674 31.13 -4.02 28.90
C VAL A 674 29.98 -5.02 28.93
N ALA A 675 28.75 -4.56 28.68
CA ALA A 675 27.58 -5.42 28.63
C ALA A 675 27.68 -6.40 27.44
N PRO A 676 27.23 -7.65 27.59
CA PRO A 676 27.34 -8.64 26.53
C PRO A 676 26.46 -8.26 25.33
N GLY A 677 27.05 -8.25 24.13
CA GLY A 677 26.33 -8.07 22.87
C GLY A 677 25.66 -6.70 22.70
N HIS A 678 24.92 -6.58 21.61
CA HIS A 678 24.16 -5.41 21.23
C HIS A 678 22.97 -5.17 22.19
N VAL A 679 22.22 -6.23 22.51
CA VAL A 679 21.01 -6.17 23.37
C VAL A 679 21.37 -5.82 24.82
N GLY A 680 22.46 -6.38 25.37
CA GLY A 680 22.95 -6.00 26.70
C GLY A 680 23.37 -4.52 26.75
N GLY A 681 23.96 -4.03 25.65
CA GLY A 681 24.27 -2.61 25.46
C GLY A 681 23.03 -1.70 25.58
N ALA A 682 21.90 -2.08 24.98
CA ALA A 682 20.65 -1.32 25.00
C ALA A 682 20.16 -1.04 26.44
N MET A 683 20.23 -2.04 27.32
CA MET A 683 19.84 -1.90 28.73
C MET A 683 20.72 -0.87 29.46
N THR A 684 22.03 -0.90 29.20
CA THR A 684 22.96 0.08 29.79
C THR A 684 22.77 1.48 29.20
N SER A 685 22.43 1.56 27.91
CA SER A 685 22.11 2.80 27.22
C SER A 685 20.87 3.46 27.82
N ALA A 686 19.77 2.73 28.01
CA ALA A 686 18.53 3.26 28.55
C ALA A 686 18.73 3.93 29.93
N THR A 687 19.56 3.33 30.78
CA THR A 687 19.90 3.89 32.09
C THR A 687 20.73 5.18 31.96
N ALA A 688 21.71 5.19 31.06
CA ALA A 688 22.53 6.37 30.80
C ALA A 688 21.72 7.51 30.15
N ALA A 689 20.83 7.16 29.23
CA ALA A 689 19.92 8.08 28.56
C ALA A 689 19.03 8.79 29.57
N ALA A 690 18.35 8.03 30.45
CA ALA A 690 17.50 8.60 31.48
C ALA A 690 18.23 9.63 32.36
N SER A 691 19.42 9.28 32.87
CA SER A 691 20.23 10.20 33.68
C SER A 691 20.67 11.45 32.90
N PHE A 692 21.06 11.30 31.64
CA PHE A 692 21.46 12.42 30.81
C PHE A 692 20.29 13.36 30.50
N LEU A 693 19.14 12.80 30.14
CA LEU A 693 17.93 13.57 29.84
C LEU A 693 17.42 14.32 31.08
N GLU A 694 17.44 13.70 32.26
CA GLU A 694 17.12 14.37 33.53
C GLU A 694 18.02 15.60 33.76
N ASP A 695 19.33 15.49 33.54
CA ASP A 695 20.27 16.60 33.68
C ASP A 695 20.04 17.70 32.64
N ARG A 696 19.68 17.34 31.40
CA ARG A 696 19.38 18.30 30.33
C ARG A 696 18.08 19.06 30.58
N PHE A 697 17.01 18.37 30.94
CA PHE A 697 15.75 19.01 31.29
C PHE A 697 15.85 19.86 32.57
N ALA A 698 16.75 19.51 33.49
CA ALA A 698 17.06 20.32 34.67
C ALA A 698 18.02 21.50 34.40
N GLY A 699 18.51 21.67 33.16
CA GLY A 699 19.43 22.75 32.79
C GLY A 699 20.80 22.66 33.45
N LYS A 700 21.24 21.46 33.87
CA LYS A 700 22.56 21.28 34.48
C LYS A 700 23.67 21.44 33.44
N PRO A 701 24.82 22.05 33.81
CA PRO A 701 25.98 22.17 32.93
C PRO A 701 26.39 20.84 32.31
N PHE A 702 26.84 20.88 31.06
CA PHE A 702 27.37 19.71 30.37
C PHE A 702 28.89 19.84 30.20
N THR A 703 29.60 18.76 30.54
CA THR A 703 31.03 18.63 30.27
C THR A 703 31.21 17.71 29.08
N SER A 704 31.75 18.23 27.99
CA SER A 704 32.12 17.41 26.84
C SER A 704 33.28 16.47 27.21
N GLY A 705 33.21 15.23 26.72
CA GLY A 705 34.30 14.25 26.78
C GLY A 705 35.20 14.26 25.55
N CYS A 706 35.08 15.23 24.64
CA CYS A 706 35.95 15.31 23.46
C CYS A 706 37.43 15.31 23.87
N GLY A 707 38.22 14.44 23.25
CA GLY A 707 39.63 14.21 23.59
C GLY A 707 39.89 13.19 24.71
N THR A 708 38.86 12.56 25.30
CA THR A 708 39.01 11.61 26.42
C THR A 708 38.55 10.18 26.15
N PHE A 709 37.94 9.89 24.99
CA PHE A 709 37.34 8.58 24.67
C PHE A 709 37.77 7.99 23.33
#